data_AF-A0A0N0NJM2-F1
#
_entry.id   AF-A0A0N0NJM2-F1
#
_cell.length_a   1.000
_cell.length_b   1.000
_cell.length_c   1.000
_cell.angle_alpha   90.00
_cell.angle_beta   90.00
_cell.angle_gamma   90.00
#
_symmetry.space_group_name_H-M   'P 1'
#
loop_
_entity.id
_entity.type
_entity.pdbx_description
1 polymer ?
#
loop_
_entity_poly.entity_id
_entity_poly.type
_entity_poly.pdbx_seq_one_letter_code
_entity_poly.pdbx_strand_id
1 'polypeptide(L)'
;MNERTPLIQTVVVTRPQRRFPHSTFRRFCTIALFSCLTLAVIGLLIPWTIVTGHRNHPGRRPHHGNSSRPQLDSQTAGLSFADLKDIIVTTPDPEQARKWSKYYTSGPHLAGKNLTQALWTRERWQEFGINSEIATYETYLTYPLDHRLALLDGDKVAYECSLKEDVLDEDPTAHPDIPTFHGYSASGNVTGQYVYVNFGTVYDFDDLVKAGIELKGKIALAKYGRVFRGLKVKRAQELGMIGVVMYDDPQMDGEMTEANGHKPYPAGPARNPSSVQRGSVQFLSSLPGDPTTPGYPSKPGVPRVDPHLSTPQIPSLPISLQQILARRRPSYKGVDYNIGPSNLTLNLYNQQEYIITPLWNVIGIVNGSIPDEVIVVGNHRDAWIAGGAGDPNSGSAVLNEVIRSIGAALSLGWKPLRTIVFASWDGEEYGLVGSTEWVEEFLPWLSASAIAYLNVDVGARGDRFDVAASPLLNTLIYNATSSITSPLNHSRSIRDTWDGAIRTMGSGSDFTAFQDFAGIASIDFGYANGPEDPGFGDPGWKHHTTMAQLLGLFTITLSETPIIPLNVTDYAFALEKYLASVKKSASTSSIGHKFSFKSLDKAITAFQSTAEKFDAYAVELAGRVAEAGDIPWWKFWKKVKLYYEVRKANSKIKLLERRFLYVKGLDERNWFKHVIFAPGRWTGYAGATFPGLVESFEDGDLKNARKWAEIIEATIKAAQTSLE
;
A
#
# COMPACT_ATOMS: atom_id res chain seq x y z
N MET A 1 -8.75 35.84 63.16
CA MET A 1 -7.32 35.79 63.52
C MET A 1 -6.57 36.24 62.27
N ASN A 2 -6.17 37.51 62.18
CA ASN A 2 -4.84 38.04 62.56
C ASN A 2 -3.73 37.32 61.79
N GLU A 3 -2.75 37.94 61.13
CA GLU A 3 -2.30 39.33 61.01
C GLU A 3 -1.28 39.36 59.85
N ARG A 4 -1.06 40.57 59.35
CA ARG A 4 0.04 41.01 58.47
C ARG A 4 1.40 40.43 58.91
N THR A 5 2.31 40.15 57.96
CA THR A 5 3.67 40.75 57.87
C THR A 5 4.43 40.17 56.65
N PRO A 6 5.12 40.99 55.83
CA PRO A 6 5.96 40.54 54.73
C PRO A 6 7.38 40.18 55.21
N LEU A 7 7.95 39.08 54.70
CA LEU A 7 9.37 38.75 54.91
C LEU A 7 10.26 39.63 54.00
N ILE A 8 10.65 40.80 54.51
CA ILE A 8 11.79 41.55 53.98
C ILE A 8 13.06 40.87 54.51
N GLN A 9 13.79 40.22 53.61
CA GLN A 9 15.10 39.66 53.90
C GLN A 9 16.16 40.76 53.73
N THR A 10 16.70 41.28 54.83
CA THR A 10 17.88 42.16 54.82
C THR A 10 19.12 41.37 54.39
N VAL A 11 19.61 41.65 53.19
CA VAL A 11 20.93 41.17 52.72
C VAL A 11 22.01 42.09 53.27
N VAL A 12 22.88 41.55 54.11
CA VAL A 12 24.09 42.24 54.59
C VAL A 12 25.07 42.35 53.42
N VAL A 13 25.25 43.57 52.89
CA VAL A 13 26.28 43.85 51.88
C VAL A 13 27.64 43.85 52.56
N THR A 14 28.41 42.78 52.36
CA THR A 14 29.83 42.70 52.73
C THR A 14 30.64 43.72 51.94
N ARG A 15 31.68 44.28 52.57
CA ARG A 15 32.59 45.26 51.97
C ARG A 15 33.21 44.72 50.67
N PRO A 16 33.46 45.59 49.66
CA PRO A 16 34.02 45.14 48.38
C PRO A 16 35.39 44.50 48.59
N GLN A 17 35.54 43.24 48.18
CA GLN A 17 36.86 42.63 48.01
C GLN A 17 37.63 43.42 46.95
N ARG A 18 38.91 43.71 47.24
CA ARG A 18 39.84 44.34 46.30
C ARG A 18 39.88 43.53 45.00
N ARG A 19 39.57 44.21 43.89
CA ARG A 19 39.64 43.65 42.53
C ARG A 19 41.06 43.18 42.20
N PHE A 20 41.14 42.02 41.56
CA PHE A 20 42.38 41.42 41.04
C PHE A 20 43.20 42.41 40.18
N PRO A 21 44.55 42.39 40.23
CA PRO A 21 45.38 43.43 39.62
C PRO A 21 45.54 43.32 38.09
N HIS A 22 44.98 42.28 37.45
CA HIS A 22 45.26 41.97 36.05
C HIS A 22 44.09 42.26 35.10
N SER A 23 43.42 43.41 35.28
CA SER A 23 42.32 43.83 34.40
C SER A 23 42.77 44.04 32.95
N THR A 24 44.03 44.46 32.75
CA THR A 24 44.63 44.68 31.43
C THR A 24 44.90 43.38 30.69
N PHE A 25 45.42 42.35 31.39
CA PHE A 25 45.70 41.04 30.81
C PHE A 25 44.40 40.30 30.45
N ARG A 26 43.39 40.36 31.33
CA ARG A 26 42.07 39.80 31.03
C ARG A 26 41.42 40.48 29.82
N ARG A 27 41.52 41.81 29.69
CA ARG A 27 41.04 42.53 28.51
C ARG A 27 41.77 42.11 27.24
N PHE A 28 43.10 41.97 27.30
CA PHE A 28 43.89 41.48 26.18
C PHE A 28 43.47 40.07 25.74
N CYS A 29 43.36 39.12 26.69
CA CYS A 29 42.90 37.76 26.37
C CYS A 29 41.48 37.75 25.81
N THR A 30 40.57 38.57 26.34
CA THR A 30 39.19 38.64 25.85
C THR A 30 39.15 39.19 24.41
N ILE A 31 39.91 40.26 24.13
CA ILE A 31 40.00 40.85 22.79
C ILE A 31 40.66 39.87 21.81
N ALA A 32 41.73 39.18 22.21
CA ALA A 32 42.38 38.18 21.38
C ALA A 32 41.44 37.02 21.05
N LEU A 33 40.71 36.51 22.04
CA LEU A 33 39.77 35.40 21.87
C LEU A 33 38.59 35.80 20.98
N PHE A 34 38.04 37.00 21.16
CA PHE A 34 37.00 37.53 20.27
C PHE A 34 37.52 37.75 18.85
N SER A 35 38.72 38.31 18.69
CA SER A 35 39.34 38.55 17.37
C SER A 35 39.60 37.24 16.63
N CYS A 36 40.10 36.21 17.31
CA CYS A 36 40.27 34.87 16.74
C CYS A 36 38.93 34.25 16.34
N LEU A 37 37.87 34.39 17.15
CA LEU A 37 36.54 33.88 16.82
C LEU A 37 35.94 34.62 15.62
N THR A 38 36.14 35.94 15.55
CA THR A 38 35.67 36.77 14.43
C THR A 38 36.41 36.43 13.14
N LEU A 39 37.73 36.23 13.19
CA LEU A 39 38.53 35.79 12.04
C LEU A 39 38.17 34.36 11.60
N ALA A 40 37.85 33.45 12.53
CA ALA A 40 37.38 32.12 12.21
C ALA A 40 36.00 32.14 11.51
N VAL A 41 35.08 32.99 11.99
CA VAL A 41 33.76 33.19 11.35
C VAL A 41 33.91 33.83 9.96
N ILE A 42 34.76 34.86 9.82
CA ILE A 42 35.04 35.49 8.52
C ILE A 42 35.72 34.49 7.56
N GLY A 43 36.67 33.69 8.04
CA GLY A 43 37.31 32.64 7.26
C GLY A 43 36.38 31.49 6.85
N LEU A 44 35.32 31.24 7.63
CA LEU A 44 34.24 30.29 7.30
C LEU A 44 33.19 30.87 6.33
N LEU A 45 33.00 32.19 6.31
CA LEU A 45 32.00 32.86 5.45
C LEU A 45 32.56 33.31 4.08
N ILE A 46 33.86 33.60 3.97
CA ILE A 46 34.50 34.00 2.69
C ILE A 46 34.42 32.93 1.58
N PRO A 47 34.47 31.60 1.86
CA PRO A 47 34.24 30.58 0.83
C PRO A 47 32.81 30.60 0.25
N TRP A 48 31.85 31.24 0.92
CA TRP A 48 30.45 31.27 0.48
C TRP A 48 30.24 32.21 -0.72
N THR A 49 31.01 33.30 -0.83
CA THR A 49 30.81 34.33 -1.88
C THR A 49 31.59 34.09 -3.16
N ILE A 50 32.57 33.18 -3.19
CA ILE A 50 33.47 32.96 -4.34
C ILE A 50 33.10 31.71 -5.17
N VAL A 51 32.18 30.85 -4.70
CA VAL A 51 31.85 29.56 -5.37
C VAL A 51 30.72 29.67 -6.41
N THR A 52 30.11 30.84 -6.60
CA THR A 52 29.15 31.08 -7.70
C THR A 52 29.85 31.71 -8.91
N GLY A 53 30.49 30.88 -9.73
CA GLY A 53 30.99 31.36 -11.03
C GLY A 53 32.01 30.43 -11.65
N HIS A 54 31.55 29.46 -12.43
CA HIS A 54 32.05 29.18 -13.79
C HIS A 54 31.34 27.95 -14.37
N ARG A 55 30.47 28.20 -15.35
CA ARG A 55 30.06 27.21 -16.37
C ARG A 55 31.21 27.04 -17.35
N ASN A 56 31.50 25.81 -17.76
CA ASN A 56 32.05 25.48 -19.07
C ASN A 56 31.75 24.01 -19.43
N HIS A 57 31.11 23.82 -20.57
CA HIS A 57 31.03 22.58 -21.37
C HIS A 57 32.27 22.53 -22.29
N PRO A 58 32.78 21.35 -22.74
CA PRO A 58 32.13 20.60 -23.83
C PRO A 58 32.24 19.06 -23.83
N GLY A 59 31.18 18.43 -24.34
CA GLY A 59 31.22 17.42 -25.41
C GLY A 59 31.90 16.06 -25.19
N ARG A 60 31.09 15.01 -24.98
CA ARG A 60 31.32 13.67 -25.55
C ARG A 60 30.00 12.89 -25.66
N ARG A 61 29.74 12.32 -26.83
CA ARG A 61 28.61 11.40 -27.10
C ARG A 61 28.87 10.05 -26.41
N PRO A 62 27.88 9.36 -25.82
CA PRO A 62 28.06 7.98 -25.40
C PRO A 62 27.58 6.99 -26.48
N HIS A 63 28.40 5.98 -26.72
CA HIS A 63 28.06 4.76 -27.44
C HIS A 63 27.16 3.88 -26.56
N HIS A 64 26.21 3.18 -27.20
CA HIS A 64 25.40 2.14 -26.58
C HIS A 64 26.28 0.96 -26.11
N GLY A 65 26.20 0.64 -24.83
CA GLY A 65 26.80 -0.55 -24.22
C GLY A 65 26.17 -0.80 -22.85
N ASN A 66 25.84 -2.08 -22.58
CA ASN A 66 25.15 -2.58 -21.38
C ASN A 66 25.57 -1.87 -20.07
N SER A 67 24.58 -1.32 -19.36
CA SER A 67 24.72 -0.66 -18.07
C SER A 67 24.76 -1.67 -16.92
N SER A 68 25.94 -2.20 -16.59
CA SER A 68 26.22 -2.70 -15.25
C SER A 68 26.71 -1.52 -14.39
N ARG A 69 25.88 -1.08 -13.44
CA ARG A 69 26.27 -0.05 -12.47
C ARG A 69 27.44 -0.58 -11.61
N PRO A 70 28.45 0.25 -11.27
CA PRO A 70 29.49 -0.14 -10.32
C PRO A 70 28.86 -0.42 -8.95
N GLN A 71 29.24 -1.55 -8.35
CA GLN A 71 28.82 -1.94 -7.01
C GLN A 71 29.46 -0.96 -6.01
N LEU A 72 28.63 -0.18 -5.31
CA LEU A 72 29.09 0.84 -4.37
C LEU A 72 29.47 0.15 -3.04
N ASP A 73 30.75 0.13 -2.69
CA ASP A 73 31.22 -0.22 -1.33
C ASP A 73 30.90 0.94 -0.38
N SER A 74 29.62 1.09 0.00
CA SER A 74 29.24 1.96 1.10
C SER A 74 29.69 1.29 2.41
N GLN A 75 30.67 1.88 3.10
CA GLN A 75 30.97 1.51 4.49
C GLN A 75 29.76 1.91 5.34
N THR A 76 28.89 0.94 5.65
CA THR A 76 27.83 1.13 6.64
C THR A 76 28.50 1.22 8.01
N ALA A 77 27.87 1.87 8.99
CA ALA A 77 28.42 1.83 10.34
C ALA A 77 28.42 0.37 10.81
N GLY A 78 29.59 -0.26 10.95
CA GLY A 78 29.75 -1.62 11.46
C GLY A 78 29.86 -2.75 10.41
N LEU A 79 29.21 -2.64 9.24
CA LEU A 79 29.19 -3.71 8.21
C LEU A 79 29.47 -3.19 6.78
N SER A 80 29.92 -4.03 5.85
CA SER A 80 29.87 -3.67 4.43
C SER A 80 28.45 -3.91 3.86
N PHE A 81 28.11 -3.29 2.73
CA PHE A 81 26.85 -3.60 2.05
C PHE A 81 26.77 -5.07 1.61
N ALA A 82 27.91 -5.69 1.28
CA ALA A 82 27.98 -7.11 0.95
C ALA A 82 27.65 -8.00 2.15
N ASP A 83 28.20 -7.70 3.33
CA ASP A 83 27.89 -8.43 4.56
C ASP A 83 26.42 -8.25 4.96
N LEU A 84 25.89 -7.03 4.82
CA LEU A 84 24.47 -6.76 5.08
C LEU A 84 23.58 -7.55 4.13
N LYS A 85 23.91 -7.58 2.82
CA LYS A 85 23.19 -8.39 1.84
C LYS A 85 23.27 -9.88 2.19
N ASP A 86 24.42 -10.38 2.61
CA ASP A 86 24.60 -11.76 3.03
C ASP A 86 23.70 -12.12 4.21
N ILE A 87 23.64 -11.26 5.24
CA ILE A 87 22.72 -11.43 6.37
C ILE A 87 21.27 -11.47 5.89
N ILE A 88 20.84 -10.53 5.05
CA ILE A 88 19.46 -10.50 4.55
C ILE A 88 19.11 -11.74 3.73
N VAL A 89 20.07 -12.28 2.97
CA VAL A 89 19.81 -13.43 2.09
C VAL A 89 19.87 -14.76 2.86
N THR A 90 20.75 -14.86 3.85
CA THR A 90 21.01 -16.12 4.57
C THR A 90 20.20 -16.27 5.86
N THR A 91 19.74 -15.16 6.44
CA THR A 91 18.96 -15.21 7.69
C THR A 91 17.62 -15.92 7.50
N PRO A 92 16.78 -15.60 6.49
CA PRO A 92 15.46 -16.21 6.33
C PRO A 92 15.46 -17.74 6.37
N ASP A 93 14.62 -18.31 7.22
CA ASP A 93 14.58 -19.74 7.53
C ASP A 93 13.18 -20.34 7.30
N PRO A 94 13.05 -21.43 6.53
CA PRO A 94 11.78 -22.11 6.27
C PRO A 94 11.02 -22.50 7.55
N GLU A 95 11.71 -22.97 8.60
CA GLU A 95 11.04 -23.38 9.83
C GLU A 95 10.52 -22.19 10.62
N GLN A 96 11.23 -21.07 10.65
CA GLN A 96 10.76 -19.84 11.26
C GLN A 96 9.56 -19.26 10.52
N ALA A 97 9.62 -19.16 9.18
CA ALA A 97 8.47 -18.74 8.37
C ALA A 97 7.21 -19.57 8.66
N ARG A 98 7.38 -20.91 8.77
CA ARG A 98 6.32 -21.82 9.19
C ARG A 98 5.78 -21.53 10.58
N LYS A 99 6.65 -21.26 11.55
CA LYS A 99 6.25 -20.93 12.93
C LYS A 99 5.46 -19.64 12.99
N TRP A 100 5.88 -18.61 12.24
CA TRP A 100 5.16 -17.33 12.17
C TRP A 100 3.78 -17.50 11.59
N SER A 101 3.68 -18.11 10.40
CA SER A 101 2.39 -18.37 9.76
C SER A 101 1.48 -19.18 10.69
N LYS A 102 1.98 -20.29 11.26
CA LYS A 102 1.20 -21.11 12.20
C LYS A 102 0.71 -20.33 13.41
N TYR A 103 1.52 -19.42 13.96
CA TYR A 103 1.10 -18.61 15.10
C TYR A 103 -0.02 -17.66 14.71
N TYR A 104 0.15 -16.92 13.62
CA TYR A 104 -0.86 -15.95 13.18
C TYR A 104 -2.17 -16.64 12.80
N THR A 105 -2.12 -17.82 12.18
CA THR A 105 -3.30 -18.58 11.76
C THR A 105 -3.86 -19.52 12.84
N SER A 106 -3.46 -19.37 14.11
CA SER A 106 -3.83 -20.33 15.17
C SER A 106 -5.19 -20.08 15.81
N GLY A 107 -5.82 -18.92 15.57
CA GLY A 107 -7.11 -18.57 16.15
C GLY A 107 -7.68 -17.30 15.51
N PRO A 108 -8.98 -16.98 15.71
CA PRO A 108 -9.63 -15.85 15.07
C PRO A 108 -8.92 -14.52 15.34
N HIS A 109 -8.68 -13.75 14.29
CA HIS A 109 -8.02 -12.44 14.38
C HIS A 109 -8.70 -11.42 13.46
N LEU A 110 -10.03 -11.36 13.57
CA LEU A 110 -10.83 -10.30 12.95
C LEU A 110 -10.41 -8.93 13.48
N ALA A 111 -10.44 -7.93 12.60
CA ALA A 111 -10.10 -6.55 12.91
C ALA A 111 -10.70 -6.07 14.24
N GLY A 112 -9.87 -5.52 15.12
CA GLY A 112 -10.30 -4.99 16.42
C GLY A 112 -10.75 -6.03 17.45
N LYS A 113 -10.55 -7.34 17.21
CA LYS A 113 -10.92 -8.42 18.15
C LYS A 113 -9.73 -9.14 18.79
N ASN A 114 -8.49 -8.96 18.29
CA ASN A 114 -7.33 -9.72 18.78
C ASN A 114 -6.13 -8.84 19.18
N LEU A 115 -6.29 -8.06 20.26
CA LEU A 115 -5.21 -7.27 20.86
C LEU A 115 -4.02 -8.15 21.28
N THR A 116 -4.26 -9.36 21.76
CA THR A 116 -3.19 -10.28 22.21
C THR A 116 -2.20 -10.60 21.10
N GLN A 117 -2.66 -10.75 19.86
CA GLN A 117 -1.78 -10.99 18.72
C GLN A 117 -0.97 -9.73 18.38
N ALA A 118 -1.54 -8.53 18.45
CA ALA A 118 -0.81 -7.27 18.27
C ALA A 118 0.29 -7.08 19.33
N LEU A 119 -0.02 -7.39 20.61
CA LEU A 119 0.95 -7.35 21.70
C LEU A 119 2.07 -8.37 21.50
N TRP A 120 1.74 -9.58 21.05
CA TRP A 120 2.72 -10.60 20.74
C TRP A 120 3.66 -10.17 19.60
N THR A 121 3.12 -9.60 18.52
CA THR A 121 3.91 -9.08 17.39
C THR A 121 4.88 -8.01 17.85
N ARG A 122 4.39 -7.04 18.64
CA ARG A 122 5.24 -6.01 19.27
C ARG A 122 6.38 -6.62 20.08
N GLU A 123 6.08 -7.59 20.94
CA GLU A 123 7.08 -8.25 21.77
C GLU A 123 8.11 -9.02 20.95
N ARG A 124 7.71 -9.69 19.87
CA ARG A 124 8.67 -10.39 18.99
C ARG A 124 9.61 -9.41 18.31
N TRP A 125 9.11 -8.27 17.85
CA TRP A 125 9.96 -7.24 17.23
C TRP A 125 10.94 -6.64 18.24
N GLN A 126 10.50 -6.44 19.49
CA GLN A 126 11.37 -6.01 20.58
C GLN A 126 12.44 -7.06 20.92
N GLU A 127 12.11 -8.35 20.89
CA GLU A 127 13.09 -9.45 21.06
C GLU A 127 14.17 -9.46 19.96
N PHE A 128 13.82 -9.05 18.75
CA PHE A 128 14.78 -8.84 17.65
C PHE A 128 15.57 -7.52 17.75
N GLY A 129 15.35 -6.73 18.80
CA GLY A 129 16.06 -5.47 19.05
C GLY A 129 15.45 -4.25 18.36
N ILE A 130 14.21 -4.33 17.86
CA ILE A 130 13.50 -3.21 17.22
C ILE A 130 12.56 -2.55 18.23
N ASN A 131 12.77 -1.27 18.52
CA ASN A 131 11.87 -0.51 19.39
C ASN A 131 10.48 -0.42 18.74
N SER A 132 9.47 -0.99 19.41
CA SER A 132 8.14 -1.18 18.83
C SER A 132 7.01 -0.81 19.79
N GLU A 133 5.99 -0.13 19.27
CA GLU A 133 4.85 0.42 20.02
C GLU A 133 3.52 0.09 19.34
N ILE A 134 2.41 0.26 20.07
CA ILE A 134 1.04 0.13 19.53
C ILE A 134 0.49 1.52 19.21
N ALA A 135 0.06 1.74 17.98
CA ALA A 135 -0.73 2.89 17.59
C ALA A 135 -2.21 2.49 17.53
N THR A 136 -3.06 3.18 18.28
CA THR A 136 -4.49 2.87 18.41
C THR A 136 -5.37 3.93 17.75
N TYR A 137 -6.42 3.46 17.10
CA TYR A 137 -7.49 4.27 16.51
C TYR A 137 -8.84 3.70 16.92
N GLU A 138 -9.79 4.54 17.32
CA GLU A 138 -11.15 4.14 17.64
C GLU A 138 -11.97 4.21 16.35
N THR A 139 -12.26 3.11 15.68
CA THR A 139 -12.79 3.15 14.31
C THR A 139 -14.21 2.60 14.21
N TYR A 140 -14.99 3.11 13.26
CA TYR A 140 -16.32 2.59 12.97
C TYR A 140 -16.23 1.27 12.21
N LEU A 141 -16.64 0.16 12.84
CA LEU A 141 -16.67 -1.17 12.23
C LEU A 141 -18.06 -1.80 12.39
N THR A 142 -18.27 -2.92 11.70
CA THR A 142 -19.49 -3.72 11.85
C THR A 142 -19.18 -5.18 12.11
N TYR A 143 -20.03 -5.87 12.87
CA TYR A 143 -19.89 -7.29 13.15
C TYR A 143 -21.23 -8.01 12.94
N PRO A 144 -21.23 -9.29 12.52
CA PRO A 144 -22.48 -10.02 12.31
C PRO A 144 -23.12 -10.37 13.66
N LEU A 145 -24.43 -10.09 13.79
CA LEU A 145 -25.24 -10.51 14.93
C LEU A 145 -26.15 -11.69 14.58
N ASP A 146 -26.86 -11.57 13.44
CA ASP A 146 -27.77 -12.61 12.96
C ASP A 146 -27.95 -12.49 11.45
N HIS A 147 -28.27 -13.59 10.80
CA HIS A 147 -28.51 -13.62 9.36
C HIS A 147 -29.42 -14.78 8.95
N ARG A 148 -30.13 -14.60 7.84
CA ARG A 148 -30.91 -15.68 7.23
C ARG A 148 -31.05 -15.43 5.74
N LEU A 149 -30.95 -16.50 4.98
CA LEU A 149 -31.30 -16.49 3.56
C LEU A 149 -32.21 -17.68 3.27
N ALA A 150 -33.42 -17.39 2.79
CA ALA A 150 -34.39 -18.40 2.45
C ALA A 150 -35.06 -18.11 1.11
N LEU A 151 -35.31 -19.17 0.35
CA LEU A 151 -36.08 -19.13 -0.88
C LEU A 151 -37.53 -19.50 -0.55
N LEU A 152 -38.46 -18.63 -0.93
CA LEU A 152 -39.87 -18.72 -0.62
C LEU A 152 -40.71 -18.99 -1.88
N ASP A 153 -41.71 -19.86 -1.74
CA ASP A 153 -42.79 -20.09 -2.69
C ASP A 153 -44.11 -19.60 -2.06
N GLY A 154 -44.51 -18.38 -2.41
CA GLY A 154 -45.46 -17.61 -1.61
C GLY A 154 -44.93 -17.40 -0.18
N ASP A 155 -45.69 -17.81 0.82
CA ASP A 155 -45.31 -17.71 2.25
C ASP A 155 -44.56 -18.95 2.77
N LYS A 156 -44.34 -19.96 1.92
CA LYS A 156 -43.71 -21.22 2.34
C LYS A 156 -42.21 -21.18 2.10
N VAL A 157 -41.44 -21.56 3.12
CA VAL A 157 -39.99 -21.76 2.98
C VAL A 157 -39.75 -23.00 2.13
N ALA A 158 -39.27 -22.77 0.91
CA ALA A 158 -39.01 -23.82 -0.06
C ALA A 158 -37.55 -24.32 -0.01
N TYR A 159 -36.63 -23.48 0.45
CA TYR A 159 -35.26 -23.85 0.82
C TYR A 159 -34.67 -22.81 1.78
N GLU A 160 -33.80 -23.24 2.69
CA GLU A 160 -33.11 -22.38 3.65
C GLU A 160 -31.60 -22.65 3.55
N CYS A 161 -30.83 -21.59 3.32
CA CYS A 161 -29.37 -21.68 3.19
C CYS A 161 -28.74 -21.92 4.56
N SER A 162 -27.72 -22.78 4.64
CA SER A 162 -27.03 -23.07 5.90
C SER A 162 -26.22 -21.87 6.43
N LEU A 163 -25.72 -21.01 5.52
CA LEU A 163 -24.82 -19.88 5.80
C LEU A 163 -23.57 -20.26 6.60
N LYS A 164 -23.15 -21.52 6.49
CA LYS A 164 -22.00 -22.10 7.19
C LYS A 164 -21.11 -22.84 6.21
N GLU A 165 -19.81 -22.69 6.44
CA GLU A 165 -18.78 -23.54 5.85
C GLU A 165 -18.70 -24.86 6.62
N ASP A 166 -18.25 -25.91 5.94
CA ASP A 166 -18.05 -27.22 6.60
C ASP A 166 -16.88 -27.14 7.58
N VAL A 167 -17.04 -27.83 8.72
CA VAL A 167 -15.92 -28.10 9.63
C VAL A 167 -15.11 -29.26 9.05
N LEU A 168 -13.80 -29.07 8.95
CA LEU A 168 -12.89 -30.07 8.36
C LEU A 168 -11.99 -30.64 9.45
N ASP A 169 -12.05 -31.96 9.67
CA ASP A 169 -11.23 -32.63 10.69
C ASP A 169 -9.72 -32.49 10.38
N GLU A 170 -9.37 -32.41 9.10
CA GLU A 170 -7.99 -32.25 8.63
C GLU A 170 -7.44 -30.83 8.76
N ASP A 171 -8.30 -29.82 8.92
CA ASP A 171 -7.92 -28.42 9.08
C ASP A 171 -8.57 -27.80 10.33
N PRO A 172 -7.85 -27.76 11.47
CA PRO A 172 -8.38 -27.18 12.70
C PRO A 172 -8.62 -25.67 12.62
N THR A 173 -8.16 -25.00 11.57
CA THR A 173 -8.42 -23.57 11.32
C THR A 173 -9.73 -23.33 10.56
N ALA A 174 -10.29 -24.37 9.93
CA ALA A 174 -11.57 -24.36 9.24
C ALA A 174 -12.74 -24.53 10.22
N HIS A 175 -12.89 -23.57 11.14
CA HIS A 175 -13.98 -23.54 12.12
C HIS A 175 -14.90 -22.33 11.91
N PRO A 176 -16.24 -22.51 11.94
CA PRO A 176 -17.21 -21.45 11.65
C PRO A 176 -17.46 -20.52 12.86
N ASP A 177 -16.41 -20.16 13.60
CA ASP A 177 -16.52 -19.28 14.78
C ASP A 177 -17.00 -17.88 14.42
N ILE A 178 -16.64 -17.43 13.22
CA ILE A 178 -17.11 -16.16 12.67
C ILE A 178 -18.17 -16.49 11.60
N PRO A 179 -19.43 -16.02 11.77
CA PRO A 179 -20.48 -16.22 10.77
C PRO A 179 -20.07 -15.74 9.38
N THR A 180 -20.73 -16.22 8.34
CA THR A 180 -20.56 -15.67 6.98
C THR A 180 -21.24 -14.31 6.87
N PHE A 181 -20.52 -13.28 6.45
CA PHE A 181 -21.05 -11.91 6.35
C PHE A 181 -20.20 -11.04 5.43
N HIS A 182 -20.75 -9.88 5.09
CA HIS A 182 -20.00 -8.78 4.50
C HIS A 182 -19.80 -7.65 5.51
N GLY A 183 -18.56 -7.20 5.71
CA GLY A 183 -18.28 -6.00 6.52
C GLY A 183 -18.97 -4.76 5.91
N TYR A 184 -19.54 -3.91 6.76
CA TYR A 184 -20.39 -2.73 6.44
C TYR A 184 -21.70 -2.97 5.70
N SER A 185 -22.08 -4.21 5.39
CA SER A 185 -23.41 -4.49 4.82
C SER A 185 -24.55 -3.96 5.70
N ALA A 186 -25.60 -3.40 5.11
CA ALA A 186 -26.68 -2.82 5.89
C ALA A 186 -27.49 -3.90 6.64
N SER A 187 -28.02 -3.54 7.81
CA SER A 187 -29.02 -4.35 8.50
C SER A 187 -30.36 -4.19 7.80
N GLY A 188 -31.10 -5.27 7.65
CA GLY A 188 -32.40 -5.26 6.98
C GLY A 188 -33.01 -6.65 6.85
N ASN A 189 -34.33 -6.68 6.73
CA ASN A 189 -35.10 -7.88 6.40
C ASN A 189 -35.93 -7.58 5.15
N VAL A 190 -35.52 -8.11 4.01
CA VAL A 190 -36.15 -7.82 2.72
C VAL A 190 -36.61 -9.10 2.05
N THR A 191 -37.76 -9.04 1.39
CA THR A 191 -38.27 -10.14 0.58
C THR A 191 -38.58 -9.63 -0.81
N GLY A 192 -38.04 -10.29 -1.84
CA GLY A 192 -38.28 -9.90 -3.22
C GLY A 192 -37.90 -10.98 -4.22
N GLN A 193 -38.38 -10.86 -5.45
CA GLN A 193 -37.86 -11.68 -6.55
C GLN A 193 -36.38 -11.35 -6.74
N TYR A 194 -35.60 -12.32 -7.21
CA TYR A 194 -34.19 -12.11 -7.51
C TYR A 194 -33.92 -12.05 -9.00
N VAL A 195 -32.87 -11.31 -9.36
CA VAL A 195 -32.33 -11.18 -10.72
C VAL A 195 -30.87 -11.60 -10.68
N TYR A 196 -30.48 -12.51 -11.58
CA TYR A 196 -29.08 -12.88 -11.76
C TYR A 196 -28.37 -11.78 -12.55
N VAL A 197 -27.36 -11.16 -11.92
CA VAL A 197 -26.66 -9.99 -12.45
C VAL A 197 -25.24 -10.29 -12.92
N ASN A 198 -24.95 -11.56 -13.23
CA ASN A 198 -23.62 -12.00 -13.63
C ASN A 198 -22.55 -11.56 -12.60
N PHE A 199 -21.50 -10.87 -13.02
CA PHE A 199 -20.47 -10.35 -12.11
C PHE A 199 -20.88 -9.03 -11.45
N GLY A 200 -22.07 -8.51 -11.67
CA GLY A 200 -22.52 -7.24 -11.07
C GLY A 200 -21.62 -6.06 -11.45
N THR A 201 -21.00 -6.10 -12.64
CA THR A 201 -20.31 -4.92 -13.19
C THR A 201 -21.35 -3.89 -13.65
N VAL A 202 -20.95 -2.62 -13.80
CA VAL A 202 -21.85 -1.59 -14.35
C VAL A 202 -22.42 -2.01 -15.69
N TYR A 203 -21.61 -2.64 -16.55
CA TYR A 203 -22.05 -3.14 -17.85
C TYR A 203 -23.07 -4.28 -17.73
N ASP A 204 -22.90 -5.21 -16.78
CA ASP A 204 -23.89 -6.28 -16.54
C ASP A 204 -25.25 -5.67 -16.16
N PHE A 205 -25.26 -4.65 -15.27
CA PHE A 205 -26.48 -3.96 -14.89
C PHE A 205 -27.09 -3.15 -16.05
N ASP A 206 -26.27 -2.44 -16.81
CA ASP A 206 -26.74 -1.62 -17.94
C ASP A 206 -27.35 -2.50 -19.03
N ASP A 207 -26.80 -3.69 -19.29
CA ASP A 207 -27.35 -4.63 -20.26
C ASP A 207 -28.70 -5.20 -19.81
N LEU A 208 -28.90 -5.43 -18.51
CA LEU A 208 -30.20 -5.79 -17.95
C LEU A 208 -31.25 -4.67 -18.11
N VAL A 209 -30.85 -3.43 -17.84
CA VAL A 209 -31.73 -2.25 -18.03
C VAL A 209 -32.11 -2.09 -19.50
N LYS A 210 -31.15 -2.22 -20.43
CA LYS A 210 -31.41 -2.17 -21.89
C LYS A 210 -32.31 -3.31 -22.36
N ALA A 211 -32.20 -4.48 -21.74
CA ALA A 211 -33.07 -5.62 -22.01
C ALA A 211 -34.49 -5.47 -21.42
N GLY A 212 -34.77 -4.36 -20.72
CA GLY A 212 -36.09 -4.09 -20.13
C GLY A 212 -36.37 -4.91 -18.86
N ILE A 213 -35.34 -5.44 -18.20
CA ILE A 213 -35.49 -6.19 -16.94
C ILE A 213 -35.72 -5.22 -15.78
N GLU A 214 -36.81 -5.39 -15.04
CA GLU A 214 -37.11 -4.57 -13.86
C GLU A 214 -36.21 -4.96 -12.67
N LEU A 215 -35.36 -4.02 -12.24
CA LEU A 215 -34.43 -4.22 -11.11
C LEU A 215 -34.95 -3.65 -9.78
N LYS A 216 -35.76 -2.59 -9.83
CA LYS A 216 -36.27 -1.92 -8.63
C LYS A 216 -37.08 -2.89 -7.76
N GLY A 217 -36.80 -2.91 -6.46
CA GLY A 217 -37.48 -3.79 -5.51
C GLY A 217 -37.06 -5.27 -5.60
N LYS A 218 -36.06 -5.60 -6.43
CA LYS A 218 -35.54 -6.98 -6.56
C LYS A 218 -34.26 -7.18 -5.76
N ILE A 219 -33.88 -8.43 -5.54
CA ILE A 219 -32.61 -8.83 -4.92
C ILE A 219 -31.62 -9.25 -6.01
N ALA A 220 -30.39 -8.74 -5.97
CA ALA A 220 -29.36 -9.10 -6.94
C ALA A 220 -28.69 -10.41 -6.53
N LEU A 221 -28.61 -11.37 -7.44
CA LEU A 221 -27.76 -12.56 -7.29
C LEU A 221 -26.53 -12.39 -8.18
N ALA A 222 -25.37 -12.15 -7.56
CA ALA A 222 -24.13 -11.81 -8.24
C ALA A 222 -23.03 -12.84 -7.99
N LYS A 223 -22.15 -13.00 -8.97
CA LYS A 223 -20.90 -13.73 -8.84
C LYS A 223 -19.82 -12.82 -8.25
N TYR A 224 -18.94 -13.39 -7.45
CA TYR A 224 -17.67 -12.75 -7.10
C TYR A 224 -16.73 -12.62 -8.31
N GLY A 225 -15.73 -11.76 -8.19
CA GLY A 225 -14.73 -11.48 -9.22
C GLY A 225 -15.01 -10.24 -10.09
N ARG A 226 -14.05 -9.94 -10.98
CA ARG A 226 -13.96 -8.80 -11.93
C ARG A 226 -13.91 -7.40 -11.32
N VAL A 227 -14.85 -7.06 -10.44
CA VAL A 227 -14.92 -5.75 -9.77
C VAL A 227 -15.03 -5.96 -8.26
N PHE A 228 -14.58 -4.96 -7.50
CA PHE A 228 -14.67 -4.99 -6.05
C PHE A 228 -16.12 -5.16 -5.57
N ARG A 229 -16.31 -6.01 -4.56
CA ARG A 229 -17.63 -6.46 -4.10
C ARG A 229 -18.52 -5.31 -3.65
N GLY A 230 -17.99 -4.31 -2.96
CA GLY A 230 -18.77 -3.14 -2.54
C GLY A 230 -19.38 -2.35 -3.71
N LEU A 231 -18.74 -2.35 -4.89
CA LEU A 231 -19.27 -1.67 -6.07
C LEU A 231 -20.45 -2.39 -6.71
N LYS A 232 -20.55 -3.70 -6.54
CA LYS A 232 -21.74 -4.49 -6.92
C LYS A 232 -22.94 -4.04 -6.07
N VAL A 233 -22.73 -3.88 -4.76
CA VAL A 233 -23.77 -3.39 -3.82
C VAL A 233 -24.15 -1.95 -4.11
N LYS A 234 -23.15 -1.08 -4.33
CA LYS A 234 -23.36 0.32 -4.72
C LYS A 234 -24.25 0.43 -5.96
N ARG A 235 -23.93 -0.30 -7.03
CA ARG A 235 -24.68 -0.22 -8.29
C ARG A 235 -26.09 -0.80 -8.15
N ALA A 236 -26.25 -1.91 -7.44
CA ALA A 236 -27.56 -2.47 -7.13
C ALA A 236 -28.45 -1.45 -6.37
N GLN A 237 -27.88 -0.78 -5.37
CA GLN A 237 -28.57 0.25 -4.59
C GLN A 237 -28.99 1.45 -5.45
N GLU A 238 -28.11 1.97 -6.31
CA GLU A 238 -28.42 3.08 -7.22
C GLU A 238 -29.57 2.77 -8.17
N LEU A 239 -29.73 1.50 -8.55
CA LEU A 239 -30.80 1.01 -9.43
C LEU A 239 -32.08 0.62 -8.65
N GLY A 240 -32.11 0.87 -7.34
CA GLY A 240 -33.28 0.64 -6.48
C GLY A 240 -33.52 -0.82 -6.13
N MET A 241 -32.51 -1.69 -6.27
CA MET A 241 -32.56 -3.05 -5.73
C MET A 241 -32.52 -2.99 -4.20
N ILE A 242 -33.07 -4.00 -3.54
CA ILE A 242 -33.28 -3.99 -2.08
C ILE A 242 -32.34 -4.92 -1.32
N GLY A 243 -31.50 -5.68 -2.01
CA GLY A 243 -30.49 -6.52 -1.38
C GLY A 243 -29.60 -7.24 -2.39
N VAL A 244 -28.47 -7.78 -1.92
CA VAL A 244 -27.50 -8.47 -2.78
C VAL A 244 -27.01 -9.77 -2.15
N VAL A 245 -27.02 -10.86 -2.91
CA VAL A 245 -26.44 -12.14 -2.54
C VAL A 245 -25.27 -12.42 -3.47
N MET A 246 -24.11 -12.79 -2.91
CA MET A 246 -22.90 -13.07 -3.67
C MET A 246 -22.40 -14.49 -3.47
N TYR A 247 -21.85 -15.09 -4.52
CA TYR A 247 -21.24 -16.42 -4.43
C TYR A 247 -20.01 -16.52 -5.33
N ASP A 248 -19.10 -17.41 -4.95
CA ASP A 248 -17.94 -17.76 -5.76
C ASP A 248 -18.30 -18.77 -6.84
N ASP A 249 -18.11 -18.36 -8.10
CA ASP A 249 -18.37 -19.21 -9.25
C ASP A 249 -17.07 -19.87 -9.74
N PRO A 250 -17.04 -21.19 -10.00
CA PRO A 250 -15.82 -21.90 -10.39
C PRO A 250 -15.11 -21.37 -11.64
N GLN A 251 -15.80 -20.58 -12.46
CA GLN A 251 -15.17 -19.90 -13.61
C GLN A 251 -14.00 -18.98 -13.24
N MET A 252 -13.88 -18.60 -11.96
CA MET A 252 -12.78 -17.77 -11.46
C MET A 252 -11.62 -18.58 -10.87
N ASP A 253 -11.69 -19.92 -10.90
CA ASP A 253 -10.71 -20.80 -10.23
C ASP A 253 -9.61 -21.30 -11.16
N GLY A 254 -9.63 -20.86 -12.43
CA GLY A 254 -8.68 -21.32 -13.44
C GLY A 254 -8.81 -22.82 -13.67
N GLU A 255 -7.68 -23.53 -13.74
CA GLU A 255 -7.69 -24.97 -13.97
C GLU A 255 -7.98 -25.80 -12.72
N MET A 256 -7.89 -25.20 -11.52
CA MET A 256 -8.04 -25.90 -10.23
C MET A 256 -9.51 -26.12 -9.86
N THR A 257 -10.21 -26.89 -10.69
CA THR A 257 -11.64 -27.20 -10.51
C THR A 257 -11.90 -28.70 -10.50
N GLU A 258 -13.02 -29.10 -9.88
CA GLU A 258 -13.51 -30.48 -9.96
C GLU A 258 -13.80 -30.92 -11.41
N ALA A 259 -14.23 -29.98 -12.26
CA ALA A 259 -14.50 -30.25 -13.68
C ALA A 259 -13.23 -30.71 -14.42
N ASN A 260 -12.06 -30.22 -14.00
CA ASN A 260 -10.76 -30.59 -14.52
C ASN A 260 -10.13 -31.79 -13.79
N GLY A 261 -10.88 -32.47 -12.91
CA GLY A 261 -10.45 -33.69 -12.22
C GLY A 261 -9.72 -33.45 -10.89
N HIS A 262 -9.64 -32.21 -10.40
CA HIS A 262 -9.04 -31.90 -9.10
C HIS A 262 -10.04 -32.17 -7.97
N LYS A 263 -9.57 -32.74 -6.86
CA LYS A 263 -10.41 -32.92 -5.67
C LYS A 263 -10.57 -31.58 -4.93
N PRO A 264 -11.72 -31.32 -4.29
CA PRO A 264 -11.87 -30.17 -3.40
C PRO A 264 -10.99 -30.22 -2.16
N TYR A 265 -10.65 -29.06 -1.62
CA TYR A 265 -10.02 -28.91 -0.31
C TYR A 265 -10.85 -29.63 0.77
N PRO A 266 -10.24 -30.40 1.69
CA PRO A 266 -8.80 -30.53 1.94
C PRO A 266 -8.10 -31.62 1.12
N ALA A 267 -8.84 -32.40 0.31
CA ALA A 267 -8.29 -33.53 -0.45
C ALA A 267 -7.57 -33.13 -1.75
N GLY A 268 -7.74 -31.89 -2.21
CA GLY A 268 -7.03 -31.33 -3.36
C GLY A 268 -7.15 -29.80 -3.44
N PRO A 269 -6.62 -29.18 -4.51
CA PRO A 269 -6.51 -27.72 -4.63
C PRO A 269 -7.81 -27.04 -5.10
N ALA A 270 -8.83 -27.80 -5.53
CA ALA A 270 -10.09 -27.18 -5.95
C ALA A 270 -10.81 -26.58 -4.74
N ARG A 271 -11.51 -25.45 -4.95
CA ARG A 271 -12.26 -24.78 -3.89
C ARG A 271 -13.25 -25.76 -3.23
N ASN A 272 -13.32 -25.75 -1.89
CA ASN A 272 -14.33 -26.53 -1.17
C ASN A 272 -15.75 -26.01 -1.52
N PRO A 273 -16.72 -26.87 -1.88
CA PRO A 273 -18.08 -26.45 -2.25
C PRO A 273 -18.83 -25.63 -1.20
N SER A 274 -18.52 -25.80 0.09
CA SER A 274 -19.13 -25.07 1.19
C SER A 274 -18.41 -23.75 1.52
N SER A 275 -17.24 -23.48 0.94
CA SER A 275 -16.47 -22.26 1.20
C SER A 275 -17.23 -20.99 0.85
N VAL A 276 -16.99 -19.93 1.63
CA VAL A 276 -17.64 -18.64 1.47
C VAL A 276 -16.62 -17.51 1.55
N GLN A 277 -16.51 -16.70 0.50
CA GLN A 277 -15.72 -15.47 0.55
C GLN A 277 -16.43 -14.41 1.41
N ARG A 278 -15.86 -14.12 2.58
CA ARG A 278 -16.14 -12.90 3.38
C ARG A 278 -15.45 -11.69 2.73
N GLY A 279 -15.81 -10.49 3.18
CA GLY A 279 -15.19 -9.26 2.68
C GLY A 279 -15.97 -8.00 3.01
N SER A 280 -15.28 -6.87 3.04
CA SER A 280 -15.91 -5.55 3.15
C SER A 280 -16.67 -5.20 1.87
N VAL A 281 -17.87 -4.64 2.03
CA VAL A 281 -18.66 -4.02 0.95
C VAL A 281 -18.65 -2.49 1.03
N GLN A 282 -17.66 -1.90 1.70
CA GLN A 282 -17.37 -0.46 1.59
C GLN A 282 -17.24 -0.06 0.11
N PHE A 283 -17.45 1.21 -0.23
CA PHE A 283 -17.22 1.73 -1.57
C PHE A 283 -15.75 2.18 -1.66
N LEU A 284 -14.83 1.21 -1.63
CA LEU A 284 -13.38 1.42 -1.52
C LEU A 284 -12.82 2.39 -2.57
N SER A 285 -13.34 2.38 -3.80
CA SER A 285 -12.92 3.32 -4.85
C SER A 285 -13.40 4.76 -4.64
N SER A 286 -14.33 4.99 -3.70
CA SER A 286 -14.89 6.30 -3.36
C SER A 286 -14.18 6.91 -2.14
N LEU A 287 -14.00 6.11 -1.08
CA LEU A 287 -13.32 6.50 0.15
C LEU A 287 -12.89 5.23 0.92
N PRO A 288 -11.58 4.97 1.08
CA PRO A 288 -11.05 3.96 2.00
C PRO A 288 -10.93 4.55 3.41
N GLY A 289 -10.50 3.74 4.39
CA GLY A 289 -10.32 4.18 5.77
C GLY A 289 -11.60 4.08 6.61
N ASP A 290 -11.60 4.70 7.80
CA ASP A 290 -12.82 4.79 8.60
C ASP A 290 -13.87 5.64 7.85
N PRO A 291 -15.07 5.09 7.55
CA PRO A 291 -16.10 5.82 6.81
C PRO A 291 -16.65 7.06 7.55
N THR A 292 -16.35 7.21 8.84
CA THR A 292 -16.84 8.29 9.70
C THR A 292 -15.80 9.37 10.00
N THR A 293 -14.52 9.18 9.67
CA THR A 293 -13.46 10.19 9.87
C THR A 293 -12.63 10.47 8.60
N PRO A 294 -13.26 10.75 7.44
CA PRO A 294 -12.51 10.92 6.21
C PRO A 294 -11.52 12.10 6.27
N GLY A 295 -10.23 11.81 6.13
CA GLY A 295 -9.17 12.80 6.02
C GLY A 295 -8.51 13.22 7.34
N TYR A 296 -8.85 12.60 8.47
CA TYR A 296 -8.21 12.84 9.76
C TYR A 296 -8.32 11.61 10.68
N PRO A 297 -7.34 11.38 11.57
CA PRO A 297 -7.27 10.14 12.32
C PRO A 297 -8.40 9.99 13.35
N SER A 298 -8.93 8.78 13.44
CA SER A 298 -9.93 8.28 14.38
C SER A 298 -9.38 8.21 15.82
N LYS A 299 -9.17 9.38 16.44
CA LYS A 299 -8.75 9.52 17.83
C LYS A 299 -9.95 9.71 18.78
N PRO A 300 -9.79 9.48 20.10
CA PRO A 300 -10.87 9.70 21.05
C PRO A 300 -11.46 11.11 20.98
N GLY A 301 -12.79 11.19 20.85
CA GLY A 301 -13.54 12.45 20.85
C GLY A 301 -13.51 13.26 19.56
N VAL A 302 -12.95 12.74 18.46
CA VAL A 302 -13.00 13.44 17.16
C VAL A 302 -14.44 13.47 16.61
N PRO A 303 -14.81 14.51 15.85
CA PRO A 303 -16.09 14.53 15.14
C PRO A 303 -16.21 13.33 14.19
N ARG A 304 -17.43 12.84 13.99
CA ARG A 304 -17.73 11.77 13.05
C ARG A 304 -18.83 12.18 12.09
N VAL A 305 -18.70 11.78 10.83
CA VAL A 305 -19.70 12.03 9.78
C VAL A 305 -20.55 10.79 9.54
N ASP A 306 -21.62 10.97 8.76
CA ASP A 306 -22.46 9.86 8.29
C ASP A 306 -21.63 8.90 7.41
N PRO A 307 -21.66 7.58 7.69
CA PRO A 307 -20.82 6.61 6.99
C PRO A 307 -21.32 6.26 5.58
N HIS A 308 -22.52 6.66 5.17
CA HIS A 308 -23.14 6.19 3.94
C HIS A 308 -22.61 6.87 2.67
N LEU A 309 -21.65 7.79 2.81
CA LEU A 309 -20.81 8.22 1.70
C LEU A 309 -20.01 7.05 1.11
N SER A 310 -19.60 6.10 1.96
CA SER A 310 -18.76 4.97 1.55
C SER A 310 -19.25 3.62 2.05
N THR A 311 -20.43 3.52 2.66
CA THR A 311 -21.02 2.25 3.09
C THR A 311 -22.43 2.06 2.52
N PRO A 312 -22.82 0.81 2.21
CA PRO A 312 -24.14 0.54 1.64
C PRO A 312 -25.28 0.71 2.64
N GLN A 313 -26.47 0.94 2.11
CA GLN A 313 -27.75 1.07 2.82
C GLN A 313 -28.72 -0.09 2.52
N ILE A 314 -28.30 -1.06 1.69
CA ILE A 314 -29.05 -2.29 1.43
C ILE A 314 -28.32 -3.52 1.99
N PRO A 315 -29.05 -4.53 2.50
CA PRO A 315 -28.45 -5.73 3.04
C PRO A 315 -27.78 -6.57 1.95
N SER A 316 -26.71 -7.25 2.32
CA SER A 316 -26.02 -8.22 1.49
C SER A 316 -25.41 -9.35 2.30
N LEU A 317 -25.35 -10.55 1.70
CA LEU A 317 -24.75 -11.74 2.28
C LEU A 317 -23.91 -12.52 1.25
N PRO A 318 -22.76 -13.09 1.66
CA PRO A 318 -22.04 -14.07 0.88
C PRO A 318 -22.60 -15.49 1.13
N ILE A 319 -22.59 -16.34 0.11
CA ILE A 319 -23.02 -17.74 0.18
C ILE A 319 -22.09 -18.65 -0.61
N SER A 320 -22.16 -19.95 -0.32
CA SER A 320 -21.38 -20.96 -1.02
C SER A 320 -22.06 -21.43 -2.31
N LEU A 321 -21.27 -21.98 -3.24
CA LEU A 321 -21.80 -22.56 -4.47
C LEU A 321 -22.77 -23.72 -4.17
N GLN A 322 -22.48 -24.53 -3.15
CA GLN A 322 -23.34 -25.63 -2.73
C GLN A 322 -24.77 -25.16 -2.42
N GLN A 323 -24.92 -24.00 -1.77
CA GLN A 323 -26.22 -23.44 -1.41
C GLN A 323 -27.02 -22.95 -2.63
N ILE A 324 -26.34 -22.49 -3.69
CA ILE A 324 -26.96 -22.19 -4.99
C ILE A 324 -27.45 -23.47 -5.68
N LEU A 325 -26.68 -24.55 -5.60
CA LEU A 325 -26.94 -25.80 -6.32
C LEU A 325 -27.91 -26.75 -5.59
N ALA A 326 -28.20 -26.54 -4.30
CA ALA A 326 -28.95 -27.47 -3.45
C ALA A 326 -30.38 -27.83 -3.93
N ARG A 327 -30.98 -27.09 -4.87
CA ARG A 327 -32.29 -27.44 -5.50
C ARG A 327 -32.17 -28.06 -6.89
N ARG A 328 -30.97 -28.18 -7.45
CA ARG A 328 -30.73 -28.74 -8.79
C ARG A 328 -30.08 -30.12 -8.62
N ARG A 329 -30.63 -31.14 -9.29
CA ARG A 329 -29.95 -32.44 -9.44
C ARG A 329 -28.53 -32.18 -9.93
N PRO A 330 -27.51 -32.98 -9.51
CA PRO A 330 -26.11 -32.69 -9.77
C PRO A 330 -25.80 -32.74 -11.26
N SER A 331 -26.02 -31.60 -11.89
CA SER A 331 -25.39 -31.19 -13.09
C SER A 331 -24.70 -29.88 -12.77
N TYR A 332 -23.57 -29.98 -12.05
CA TYR A 332 -22.39 -29.16 -12.30
C TYR A 332 -21.85 -29.40 -13.75
N LYS A 333 -22.78 -29.72 -14.67
CA LYS A 333 -22.80 -30.38 -15.99
C LYS A 333 -23.90 -29.70 -16.85
N GLY A 334 -23.91 -28.36 -16.95
CA GLY A 334 -24.95 -27.60 -17.67
C GLY A 334 -25.98 -26.90 -16.76
N VAL A 335 -25.51 -25.98 -15.91
CA VAL A 335 -26.41 -25.08 -15.17
C VAL A 335 -26.87 -23.97 -16.10
N ASP A 336 -28.16 -23.96 -16.44
CA ASP A 336 -28.75 -22.83 -17.17
C ASP A 336 -28.88 -21.63 -16.22
N TYR A 337 -28.12 -20.57 -16.53
CA TYR A 337 -28.20 -19.27 -15.88
C TYR A 337 -29.43 -18.53 -16.40
N ASN A 338 -30.46 -18.45 -15.56
CA ASN A 338 -31.65 -17.67 -15.86
C ASN A 338 -31.52 -16.29 -15.22
N ILE A 339 -31.67 -15.24 -16.05
CA ILE A 339 -31.57 -13.85 -15.63
C ILE A 339 -32.66 -13.48 -14.61
N GLY A 340 -33.86 -14.06 -14.73
CA GLY A 340 -35.02 -13.68 -13.94
C GLY A 340 -35.77 -12.47 -14.54
N PRO A 341 -36.67 -11.81 -13.79
CA PRO A 341 -36.97 -12.04 -12.38
C PRO A 341 -37.47 -13.46 -12.09
N SER A 342 -37.13 -13.98 -10.91
CA SER A 342 -37.55 -15.31 -10.48
C SER A 342 -39.06 -15.40 -10.18
N ASN A 343 -39.65 -16.59 -10.39
CA ASN A 343 -41.02 -16.87 -9.94
C ASN A 343 -41.11 -17.01 -8.41
N LEU A 344 -40.00 -17.40 -7.77
CA LEU A 344 -39.84 -17.50 -6.32
C LEU A 344 -39.30 -16.19 -5.76
N THR A 345 -39.39 -15.99 -4.44
CA THR A 345 -38.78 -14.82 -3.78
C THR A 345 -37.68 -15.25 -2.83
N LEU A 346 -36.67 -14.41 -2.64
CA LEU A 346 -35.67 -14.56 -1.58
C LEU A 346 -36.08 -13.68 -0.41
N ASN A 347 -36.07 -14.26 0.80
CA ASN A 347 -36.00 -13.52 2.04
C ASN A 347 -34.54 -13.41 2.47
N LEU A 348 -34.02 -12.20 2.45
CA LEU A 348 -32.66 -11.83 2.86
C LEU A 348 -32.76 -11.03 4.16
N TYR A 349 -32.30 -11.64 5.25
CA TYR A 349 -32.19 -11.02 6.55
C TYR A 349 -30.72 -10.91 6.94
N ASN A 350 -30.30 -9.70 7.31
CA ASN A 350 -28.97 -9.42 7.80
C ASN A 350 -29.09 -8.47 8.98
N GLN A 351 -28.43 -8.79 10.10
CA GLN A 351 -28.35 -7.94 11.26
C GLN A 351 -26.88 -7.77 11.65
N GLN A 352 -26.44 -6.52 11.67
CA GLN A 352 -25.09 -6.15 12.09
C GLN A 352 -25.13 -5.33 13.37
N GLU A 353 -24.08 -5.49 14.17
CA GLU A 353 -23.68 -4.52 15.17
C GLU A 353 -22.90 -3.40 14.48
N TYR A 354 -23.23 -2.14 14.76
CA TYR A 354 -22.48 -0.96 14.32
C TYR A 354 -21.81 -0.36 15.54
N ILE A 355 -20.48 -0.36 15.58
CA ILE A 355 -19.76 -0.06 16.82
C ILE A 355 -18.41 0.62 16.55
N ILE A 356 -18.04 1.53 17.44
CA ILE A 356 -16.68 2.09 17.49
C ILE A 356 -15.76 1.08 18.19
N THR A 357 -14.77 0.58 17.47
CA THR A 357 -13.86 -0.47 17.94
C THR A 357 -12.41 0.01 17.85
N PRO A 358 -11.59 -0.18 18.89
CA PRO A 358 -10.17 0.09 18.79
C PRO A 358 -9.48 -0.87 17.81
N LEU A 359 -8.72 -0.32 16.86
CA LEU A 359 -7.75 -1.03 16.04
C LEU A 359 -6.33 -0.80 16.57
N TRP A 360 -5.47 -1.81 16.43
CA TRP A 360 -4.11 -1.78 16.98
C TRP A 360 -3.06 -2.07 15.92
N ASN A 361 -2.45 -0.99 15.40
CA ASN A 361 -1.28 -1.11 14.55
C ASN A 361 -0.03 -1.32 15.41
N VAL A 362 0.88 -2.19 14.99
CA VAL A 362 2.22 -2.32 15.62
C VAL A 362 3.23 -1.56 14.78
N ILE A 363 3.95 -0.61 15.38
CA ILE A 363 4.92 0.25 14.70
C ILE A 363 6.30 0.02 15.30
N GLY A 364 7.25 -0.47 14.50
CA GLY A 364 8.65 -0.69 14.87
C GLY A 364 9.57 0.32 14.18
N ILE A 365 10.53 0.92 14.88
CA ILE A 365 11.40 1.96 14.33
C ILE A 365 12.87 1.59 14.50
N VAL A 366 13.62 1.64 13.39
CA VAL A 366 15.08 1.58 13.35
C VAL A 366 15.61 2.95 12.92
N ASN A 367 16.22 3.68 13.85
CA ASN A 367 16.68 5.04 13.61
C ASN A 367 17.90 5.11 12.68
N GLY A 368 17.75 5.86 11.59
CA GLY A 368 18.83 6.13 10.65
C GLY A 368 19.78 7.24 11.11
N SER A 369 20.88 7.40 10.38
CA SER A 369 21.78 8.55 10.53
C SER A 369 21.23 9.83 9.88
N ILE A 370 20.32 9.68 8.91
CA ILE A 370 19.55 10.73 8.24
C ILE A 370 18.08 10.57 8.67
N PRO A 371 17.60 11.32 9.67
CA PRO A 371 16.28 11.11 10.26
C PRO A 371 15.12 11.63 9.39
N ASP A 372 15.39 12.47 8.39
CA ASP A 372 14.39 13.04 7.47
C ASP A 372 14.27 12.27 6.13
N GLU A 373 14.79 11.05 6.10
CA GLU A 373 14.65 10.07 5.02
C GLU A 373 14.14 8.76 5.64
N VAL A 374 12.91 8.38 5.29
CA VAL A 374 12.18 7.28 5.94
C VAL A 374 11.71 6.27 4.90
N ILE A 375 11.87 4.99 5.19
CA ILE A 375 11.29 3.88 4.43
C ILE A 375 10.26 3.22 5.33
N VAL A 376 9.03 3.08 4.84
CA VAL A 376 7.98 2.38 5.57
C VAL A 376 7.79 1.01 4.94
N VAL A 377 7.74 -0.04 5.76
CA VAL A 377 7.61 -1.44 5.34
C VAL A 377 6.43 -2.04 6.07
N GLY A 378 5.41 -2.52 5.36
CA GLY A 378 4.12 -2.86 5.95
C GLY A 378 3.49 -4.14 5.42
N ASN A 379 2.64 -4.72 6.27
CA ASN A 379 1.75 -5.83 6.02
C ASN A 379 0.58 -5.72 7.00
N HIS A 380 -0.65 -6.01 6.59
CA HIS A 380 -1.75 -6.13 7.53
C HIS A 380 -1.75 -7.47 8.25
N ARG A 381 -2.46 -7.55 9.39
CA ARG A 381 -2.44 -8.72 10.28
C ARG A 381 -3.83 -9.29 10.50
N ASP A 382 -4.87 -8.47 10.37
CA ASP A 382 -6.23 -8.95 10.57
C ASP A 382 -6.69 -9.87 9.43
N ALA A 383 -7.53 -10.83 9.75
CA ALA A 383 -8.15 -11.71 8.75
C ALA A 383 -9.60 -11.98 9.12
N TRP A 384 -10.42 -12.36 8.15
CA TRP A 384 -11.84 -12.63 8.39
C TRP A 384 -12.13 -13.81 9.33
N ILE A 385 -11.21 -14.76 9.47
CA ILE A 385 -11.36 -16.01 10.22
C ILE A 385 -10.07 -16.36 10.99
N ALA A 386 -10.02 -17.50 11.67
CA ALA A 386 -8.79 -18.02 12.28
C ALA A 386 -7.70 -18.36 11.24
N GLY A 387 -8.09 -18.60 9.99
CA GLY A 387 -7.22 -18.85 8.84
C GLY A 387 -6.42 -17.62 8.38
N GLY A 388 -6.57 -17.24 7.12
CA GLY A 388 -5.77 -16.15 6.54
C GLY A 388 -4.32 -16.52 6.27
N ALA A 389 -4.05 -17.81 6.00
CA ALA A 389 -2.69 -18.32 5.76
C ALA A 389 -2.02 -17.69 4.53
N GLY A 390 -2.79 -17.42 3.46
CA GLY A 390 -2.35 -16.62 2.33
C GLY A 390 -2.46 -15.14 2.61
N ASP A 391 -3.69 -14.68 2.84
CA ASP A 391 -4.06 -13.27 3.07
C ASP A 391 -4.47 -13.07 4.54
N PRO A 392 -3.72 -12.30 5.35
CA PRO A 392 -2.41 -11.68 5.07
C PRO A 392 -1.20 -12.46 5.56
N ASN A 393 -1.38 -13.55 6.30
CA ASN A 393 -0.36 -14.01 7.21
C ASN A 393 0.86 -14.66 6.54
N SER A 394 0.80 -14.91 5.23
CA SER A 394 2.00 -15.20 4.42
C SER A 394 2.93 -13.98 4.36
N GLY A 395 2.38 -12.77 4.21
CA GLY A 395 3.12 -11.52 4.33
C GLY A 395 3.57 -11.22 5.75
N SER A 396 2.76 -11.56 6.78
CA SER A 396 3.18 -11.39 8.18
C SER A 396 4.38 -12.27 8.53
N ALA A 397 4.43 -13.50 7.99
CA ALA A 397 5.58 -14.38 8.12
C ALA A 397 6.82 -13.82 7.40
N VAL A 398 6.65 -13.28 6.19
CA VAL A 398 7.72 -12.60 5.44
C VAL A 398 8.26 -11.39 6.20
N LEU A 399 7.38 -10.54 6.72
CA LEU A 399 7.75 -9.32 7.46
C LEU A 399 8.54 -9.66 8.73
N ASN A 400 8.12 -10.68 9.49
CA ASN A 400 8.85 -11.13 10.67
C ASN A 400 10.26 -11.64 10.34
N GLU A 401 10.46 -12.34 9.22
CA GLU A 401 11.79 -12.79 8.79
C GLU A 401 12.69 -11.63 8.36
N VAL A 402 12.14 -10.59 7.73
CA VAL A 402 12.88 -9.35 7.44
C VAL A 402 13.30 -8.65 8.72
N ILE A 403 12.38 -8.50 9.67
CA ILE A 403 12.65 -7.86 10.97
C ILE A 403 13.72 -8.64 11.73
N ARG A 404 13.67 -9.98 11.72
CA ARG A 404 14.71 -10.84 12.31
C ARG A 404 16.07 -10.65 11.65
N SER A 405 16.10 -10.53 10.32
CA SER A 405 17.33 -10.27 9.55
C SER A 405 17.93 -8.90 9.86
N ILE A 406 17.07 -7.89 10.00
CA ILE A 406 17.46 -6.54 10.41
C ILE A 406 17.98 -6.54 11.85
N GLY A 407 17.31 -7.24 12.76
CA GLY A 407 17.77 -7.44 14.13
C GLY A 407 19.15 -8.10 14.21
N ALA A 408 19.40 -9.12 13.40
CA ALA A 408 20.72 -9.76 13.29
C ALA A 408 21.80 -8.76 12.84
N ALA A 409 21.53 -7.94 11.82
CA ALA A 409 22.45 -6.90 11.39
C ALA A 409 22.71 -5.84 12.49
N LEU A 410 21.66 -5.37 13.18
CA LEU A 410 21.78 -4.42 14.30
C LEU A 410 22.64 -4.98 15.43
N SER A 411 22.50 -6.27 15.75
CA SER A 411 23.29 -6.94 16.79
C SER A 411 24.80 -6.98 16.47
N LEU A 412 25.16 -6.90 15.18
CA LEU A 412 26.53 -6.81 14.70
C LEU A 412 27.05 -5.36 14.60
N GLY A 413 26.27 -4.39 15.09
CA GLY A 413 26.63 -2.98 15.12
C GLY A 413 26.22 -2.20 13.88
N TRP A 414 25.42 -2.77 12.98
CA TRP A 414 24.86 -2.04 11.85
C TRP A 414 24.01 -0.86 12.33
N LYS A 415 24.15 0.29 11.66
CA LYS A 415 23.21 1.40 11.78
C LYS A 415 22.86 1.90 10.38
N PRO A 416 21.57 1.91 10.00
CA PRO A 416 21.21 2.33 8.66
C PRO A 416 21.48 3.82 8.42
N LEU A 417 21.71 4.18 7.16
CA LEU A 417 21.80 5.59 6.78
C LEU A 417 20.43 6.27 6.92
N ARG A 418 19.34 5.59 6.58
CA ARG A 418 17.96 6.12 6.63
C ARG A 418 17.12 5.42 7.68
N THR A 419 16.06 6.08 8.14
CA THR A 419 15.17 5.48 9.13
C THR A 419 14.27 4.45 8.46
N ILE A 420 14.10 3.29 9.11
CA ILE A 420 13.19 2.23 8.67
C ILE A 420 12.06 2.14 9.68
N VAL A 421 10.83 2.14 9.18
CA VAL A 421 9.61 1.99 9.97
C VAL A 421 8.90 0.72 9.51
N PHE A 422 8.79 -0.26 10.39
CA PHE A 422 7.99 -1.45 10.19
C PHE A 422 6.59 -1.23 10.71
N ALA A 423 5.59 -1.74 10.00
CA ALA A 423 4.20 -1.62 10.38
C ALA A 423 3.43 -2.94 10.19
N SER A 424 2.71 -3.35 11.23
CA SER A 424 1.72 -4.41 11.17
C SER A 424 0.34 -3.78 11.35
N TRP A 425 -0.38 -3.63 10.24
CA TRP A 425 -1.66 -2.94 10.18
C TRP A 425 -2.82 -3.81 10.70
N ASP A 426 -3.87 -3.16 11.18
CA ASP A 426 -5.13 -3.78 11.62
C ASP A 426 -6.30 -3.11 10.89
N GLY A 427 -7.38 -3.84 10.63
CA GLY A 427 -8.54 -3.36 9.88
C GLY A 427 -8.33 -3.16 8.38
N GLU A 428 -7.36 -3.82 7.75
CA GLU A 428 -7.22 -3.79 6.28
C GLU A 428 -8.45 -4.39 5.61
N GLU A 429 -8.94 -5.51 6.14
CA GLU A 429 -10.04 -6.27 5.54
C GLU A 429 -11.34 -5.44 5.53
N TYR A 430 -11.47 -4.49 6.46
CA TYR A 430 -12.54 -3.49 6.52
C TYR A 430 -12.27 -2.26 5.66
N GLY A 431 -11.39 -2.33 4.66
CA GLY A 431 -11.13 -1.23 3.73
C GLY A 431 -9.98 -0.33 4.17
N LEU A 432 -8.85 -0.94 4.51
CA LEU A 432 -7.56 -0.27 4.72
C LEU A 432 -7.56 0.67 5.92
N VAL A 433 -8.34 0.34 6.96
CA VAL A 433 -8.65 1.28 8.04
C VAL A 433 -7.37 1.66 8.79
N GLY A 434 -6.65 0.70 9.38
CA GLY A 434 -5.49 1.03 10.24
C GLY A 434 -4.36 1.76 9.51
N SER A 435 -4.03 1.36 8.28
CA SER A 435 -2.99 2.04 7.50
C SER A 435 -3.43 3.45 7.07
N THR A 436 -4.69 3.62 6.68
CA THR A 436 -5.26 4.92 6.33
C THR A 436 -5.24 5.88 7.52
N GLU A 437 -5.73 5.46 8.69
CA GLU A 437 -5.73 6.31 9.89
C GLU A 437 -4.31 6.72 10.30
N TRP A 438 -3.33 5.83 10.14
CA TRP A 438 -1.93 6.14 10.43
C TRP A 438 -1.31 7.10 9.42
N VAL A 439 -1.61 6.96 8.14
CA VAL A 439 -1.18 7.94 7.13
C VAL A 439 -1.83 9.31 7.40
N GLU A 440 -3.11 9.36 7.77
CA GLU A 440 -3.80 10.61 8.09
C GLU A 440 -3.25 11.30 9.34
N GLU A 441 -2.92 10.55 10.39
CA GLU A 441 -2.27 11.09 11.59
C GLU A 441 -0.90 11.71 11.28
N PHE A 442 -0.09 10.98 10.51
CA PHE A 442 1.31 11.34 10.30
C PHE A 442 1.60 12.01 8.95
N LEU A 443 0.56 12.43 8.22
CA LEU A 443 0.68 12.97 6.87
C LEU A 443 1.72 14.09 6.74
N PRO A 444 1.81 15.09 7.64
CA PRO A 444 2.82 16.15 7.52
C PRO A 444 4.25 15.62 7.56
N TRP A 445 4.53 14.65 8.45
CA TRP A 445 5.85 14.05 8.56
C TRP A 445 6.14 13.13 7.37
N LEU A 446 5.23 12.23 7.04
CA LEU A 446 5.36 11.30 5.90
C LEU A 446 5.55 12.04 4.58
N SER A 447 4.79 13.12 4.35
CA SER A 447 4.91 13.95 3.14
C SER A 447 6.28 14.63 3.03
N ALA A 448 6.95 14.88 4.15
CA ALA A 448 8.26 15.51 4.18
C ALA A 448 9.42 14.50 4.14
N SER A 449 9.26 13.31 4.72
CA SER A 449 10.36 12.39 5.02
C SER A 449 10.31 11.05 4.27
N ALA A 450 9.13 10.55 3.90
CA ALA A 450 8.98 9.21 3.34
C ALA A 450 9.50 9.13 1.90
N ILE A 451 10.39 8.18 1.66
CA ILE A 451 10.96 7.88 0.34
C ILE A 451 10.06 6.92 -0.40
N ALA A 452 9.70 5.81 0.26
CA ALA A 452 8.88 4.76 -0.32
C ALA A 452 8.10 4.01 0.77
N TYR A 453 7.01 3.38 0.35
CA TYR A 453 6.28 2.37 1.11
C TYR A 453 6.44 1.00 0.44
N LEU A 454 6.92 0.02 1.19
CA LEU A 454 7.10 -1.36 0.73
C LEU A 454 5.99 -2.23 1.35
N ASN A 455 5.02 -2.63 0.55
CA ASN A 455 3.93 -3.51 0.96
C ASN A 455 4.28 -4.97 0.65
N VAL A 456 4.01 -5.85 1.61
CA VAL A 456 3.87 -7.29 1.36
C VAL A 456 2.55 -7.75 1.98
N ASP A 457 1.49 -7.83 1.20
CA ASP A 457 0.21 -8.34 1.70
C ASP A 457 0.21 -9.88 1.65
N VAL A 458 -0.11 -10.42 0.49
CA VAL A 458 0.03 -11.85 0.21
C VAL A 458 1.45 -12.13 -0.26
N GLY A 459 2.31 -12.50 0.69
CA GLY A 459 3.70 -12.85 0.41
C GLY A 459 3.83 -14.11 -0.46
N ALA A 460 3.15 -15.20 -0.10
CA ALA A 460 3.32 -16.49 -0.76
C ALA A 460 2.08 -17.38 -0.66
N ARG A 461 1.43 -17.62 -1.81
CA ARG A 461 0.33 -18.57 -1.97
C ARG A 461 0.44 -19.48 -3.21
N GLY A 462 1.34 -19.18 -4.16
CA GLY A 462 1.58 -20.00 -5.36
C GLY A 462 2.79 -19.54 -6.18
N ASP A 463 3.02 -20.13 -7.34
CA ASP A 463 4.28 -20.04 -8.09
C ASP A 463 4.43 -18.78 -8.97
N ARG A 464 3.36 -18.00 -9.20
CA ARG A 464 3.40 -16.81 -10.08
C ARG A 464 3.82 -15.57 -9.31
N PHE A 465 5.04 -15.09 -9.56
CA PHE A 465 5.49 -13.78 -9.07
C PHE A 465 4.69 -12.64 -9.72
N ASP A 466 4.06 -11.79 -8.91
CA ASP A 466 3.30 -10.62 -9.32
C ASP A 466 3.77 -9.38 -8.55
N VAL A 467 3.76 -8.23 -9.23
CA VAL A 467 4.20 -6.96 -8.66
C VAL A 467 3.42 -5.80 -9.27
N ALA A 468 3.00 -4.89 -8.41
CA ALA A 468 2.47 -3.59 -8.77
C ALA A 468 3.30 -2.51 -8.06
N ALA A 469 3.64 -1.43 -8.77
CA ALA A 469 4.48 -0.38 -8.19
C ALA A 469 4.31 0.98 -8.87
N SER A 470 4.72 2.04 -8.16
CA SER A 470 5.11 3.30 -8.80
C SER A 470 6.26 3.04 -9.77
N PRO A 471 6.24 3.64 -10.98
CA PRO A 471 7.33 3.53 -11.94
C PRO A 471 8.71 3.94 -11.39
N LEU A 472 8.75 4.79 -10.35
CA LEU A 472 10.00 5.19 -9.70
C LEU A 472 10.80 3.98 -9.16
N LEU A 473 10.12 2.88 -8.84
CA LEU A 473 10.69 1.67 -8.26
C LEU A 473 11.08 0.62 -9.31
N ASN A 474 10.75 0.80 -10.60
CA ASN A 474 10.95 -0.23 -11.64
C ASN A 474 12.40 -0.74 -11.71
N THR A 475 13.36 0.18 -11.84
CA THR A 475 14.78 -0.17 -11.85
C THR A 475 15.21 -0.90 -10.58
N LEU A 476 14.72 -0.49 -9.40
CA LEU A 476 15.02 -1.17 -8.13
C LEU A 476 14.50 -2.61 -8.15
N ILE A 477 13.26 -2.81 -8.61
CA ILE A 477 12.60 -4.12 -8.74
C ILE A 477 13.40 -5.03 -9.68
N TYR A 478 13.76 -4.55 -10.87
CA TYR A 478 14.53 -5.35 -11.83
C TYR A 478 15.91 -5.76 -11.28
N ASN A 479 16.60 -4.84 -10.60
CA ASN A 479 17.92 -5.16 -10.03
C ASN A 479 17.83 -6.15 -8.86
N ALA A 480 16.84 -5.99 -7.98
CA ALA A 480 16.67 -6.88 -6.83
C ALA A 480 16.23 -8.28 -7.26
N THR A 481 15.26 -8.39 -8.17
CA THR A 481 14.82 -9.68 -8.74
C THR A 481 15.90 -10.40 -9.54
N SER A 482 16.86 -9.66 -10.11
CA SER A 482 18.05 -10.26 -10.75
C SER A 482 19.09 -10.76 -9.73
N SER A 483 19.01 -10.30 -8.48
CA SER A 483 19.98 -10.59 -7.42
C SER A 483 19.59 -11.75 -6.51
N ILE A 484 18.33 -12.19 -6.58
CA ILE A 484 17.76 -13.24 -5.73
C ILE A 484 17.41 -14.44 -6.60
N THR A 485 17.78 -15.63 -6.13
CA THR A 485 17.48 -16.90 -6.77
C THR A 485 15.98 -17.20 -6.75
N SER A 486 15.46 -17.73 -7.86
CA SER A 486 14.05 -18.13 -7.98
C SER A 486 13.75 -19.37 -7.13
N PRO A 487 12.62 -19.41 -6.41
CA PRO A 487 12.19 -20.59 -5.64
C PRO A 487 11.77 -21.74 -6.58
N LEU A 488 11.42 -21.42 -7.83
CA LEU A 488 11.04 -22.37 -8.88
C LEU A 488 12.25 -23.05 -9.51
N ASN A 489 13.39 -22.34 -9.56
CA ASN A 489 14.61 -22.85 -10.18
C ASN A 489 15.86 -22.23 -9.52
N HIS A 490 16.57 -23.06 -8.77
CA HIS A 490 17.75 -22.65 -8.00
C HIS A 490 18.97 -22.22 -8.85
N SER A 491 18.94 -22.40 -10.17
CA SER A 491 19.99 -21.96 -11.10
C SER A 491 19.65 -20.64 -11.83
N ARG A 492 18.47 -20.07 -11.56
CA ARG A 492 17.96 -18.86 -12.21
C ARG A 492 17.57 -17.82 -11.16
N SER A 493 17.65 -16.54 -11.52
CA SER A 493 17.11 -15.47 -10.69
C SER A 493 15.59 -15.39 -10.79
N ILE A 494 14.92 -14.69 -9.87
CA ILE A 494 13.49 -14.38 -9.99
C ILE A 494 13.23 -13.69 -11.34
N ARG A 495 14.14 -12.78 -11.74
CA ARG A 495 14.05 -12.06 -13.00
C ARG A 495 14.03 -12.97 -14.23
N ASP A 496 14.77 -14.09 -14.20
CA ASP A 496 14.82 -15.03 -15.33
C ASP A 496 13.56 -15.91 -15.45
N THR A 497 12.77 -16.01 -14.36
CA THR A 497 11.53 -16.81 -14.31
C THR A 497 10.25 -15.97 -14.39
N TRP A 498 10.36 -14.65 -14.23
CA TRP A 498 9.26 -13.70 -14.26
C TRP A 498 9.12 -13.03 -15.63
N ASP A 499 7.89 -12.73 -16.05
CA ASP A 499 7.58 -12.05 -17.33
C ASP A 499 8.06 -10.59 -17.40
N GLY A 500 8.42 -10.02 -16.24
CA GLY A 500 8.91 -8.66 -16.12
C GLY A 500 7.85 -7.57 -16.14
N ALA A 501 6.56 -7.94 -16.12
CA ALA A 501 5.45 -7.02 -16.13
C ALA A 501 5.20 -6.44 -14.73
N ILE A 502 5.35 -5.13 -14.60
CA ILE A 502 4.98 -4.38 -13.39
C ILE A 502 3.63 -3.72 -13.64
N ARG A 503 2.63 -4.07 -12.82
CA ARG A 503 1.27 -3.53 -12.93
C ARG A 503 1.19 -2.13 -12.31
N THR A 504 0.21 -1.35 -12.77
CA THR A 504 -0.17 -0.09 -12.12
C THR A 504 -0.87 -0.36 -10.80
N MET A 505 -0.52 0.42 -9.80
CA MET A 505 -1.15 0.41 -8.48
C MET A 505 -2.55 1.03 -8.58
N GLY A 506 -3.52 0.38 -7.93
CA GLY A 506 -4.87 0.90 -7.74
C GLY A 506 -5.18 1.04 -6.26
N SER A 507 -6.12 0.25 -5.79
CA SER A 507 -6.37 0.04 -4.36
C SER A 507 -6.33 -1.45 -4.05
N GLY A 508 -6.73 -1.84 -2.84
CA GLY A 508 -6.87 -3.24 -2.43
C GLY A 508 -5.75 -3.79 -1.57
N SER A 509 -4.87 -2.91 -1.06
CA SER A 509 -4.06 -3.16 0.12
C SER A 509 -3.58 -1.81 0.69
N ASP A 510 -2.83 -1.86 1.79
CA ASP A 510 -2.45 -0.73 2.63
C ASP A 510 -1.65 0.38 1.92
N PHE A 511 -1.04 0.08 0.77
CA PHE A 511 -0.32 1.06 -0.03
C PHE A 511 -1.20 2.22 -0.53
N THR A 512 -2.52 2.06 -0.53
CA THR A 512 -3.47 3.02 -1.10
C THR A 512 -3.32 4.41 -0.48
N ALA A 513 -3.30 4.52 0.85
CA ALA A 513 -3.15 5.80 1.53
C ALA A 513 -1.77 6.42 1.33
N PHE A 514 -0.73 5.57 1.28
CA PHE A 514 0.62 6.02 0.97
C PHE A 514 0.68 6.65 -0.43
N GLN A 515 0.18 5.97 -1.45
CA GLN A 515 0.30 6.42 -2.83
C GLN A 515 -0.72 7.49 -3.20
N ASP A 516 -2.01 7.23 -3.01
CA ASP A 516 -3.05 8.03 -3.63
C ASP A 516 -3.42 9.27 -2.80
N PHE A 517 -3.18 9.23 -1.49
CA PHE A 517 -3.45 10.33 -0.57
C PHE A 517 -2.18 11.10 -0.20
N ALA A 518 -1.12 10.39 0.22
CA ALA A 518 0.14 10.99 0.66
C ALA A 518 1.16 11.16 -0.47
N GLY A 519 0.92 10.58 -1.65
CA GLY A 519 1.79 10.72 -2.84
C GLY A 519 3.11 9.98 -2.74
N ILE A 520 3.23 8.95 -1.90
CA ILE A 520 4.44 8.17 -1.61
C ILE A 520 4.62 7.06 -2.65
N ALA A 521 5.84 6.91 -3.18
CA ALA A 521 6.13 5.83 -4.12
C ALA A 521 5.96 4.48 -3.42
N SER A 522 5.06 3.65 -3.92
CA SER A 522 4.69 2.39 -3.27
C SER A 522 4.95 1.19 -4.17
N ILE A 523 5.15 0.03 -3.54
CA ILE A 523 5.20 -1.29 -4.19
C ILE A 523 4.33 -2.26 -3.41
N ASP A 524 3.69 -3.17 -4.12
CA ASP A 524 3.06 -4.38 -3.60
C ASP A 524 3.49 -5.57 -4.46
N PHE A 525 3.92 -6.66 -3.83
CA PHE A 525 4.47 -7.81 -4.53
C PHE A 525 4.30 -9.10 -3.73
N GLY A 526 4.23 -10.21 -4.46
CA GLY A 526 3.92 -11.50 -3.88
C GLY A 526 3.96 -12.63 -4.89
N TYR A 527 3.90 -13.84 -4.35
CA TYR A 527 3.79 -15.08 -5.11
C TYR A 527 2.33 -15.55 -5.07
N ALA A 528 1.63 -15.46 -6.20
CA ALA A 528 0.22 -15.79 -6.35
C ALA A 528 0.00 -17.10 -7.13
N ASN A 529 -1.18 -17.69 -7.01
CA ASN A 529 -1.52 -18.90 -7.77
C ASN A 529 -1.49 -18.62 -9.27
N GLY A 530 -0.77 -19.46 -10.01
CA GLY A 530 -0.85 -19.53 -11.46
C GLY A 530 -2.09 -20.31 -11.93
N PRO A 531 -2.50 -20.21 -13.20
CA PRO A 531 -3.62 -20.99 -13.74
C PRO A 531 -3.43 -22.50 -13.62
N GLU A 532 -2.18 -22.97 -13.70
CA GLU A 532 -1.79 -24.40 -13.71
C GLU A 532 -1.16 -24.84 -12.37
N ASP A 533 -1.16 -23.98 -11.35
CA ASP A 533 -0.47 -24.23 -10.07
C ASP A 533 -1.19 -25.31 -9.23
N PRO A 534 -0.61 -26.52 -9.08
CA PRO A 534 -1.31 -27.67 -8.52
C PRO A 534 -1.37 -27.69 -6.97
N GLY A 535 -0.80 -26.70 -6.27
CA GLY A 535 -0.37 -26.83 -4.87
C GLY A 535 -1.17 -26.08 -3.79
N PHE A 536 -1.13 -26.65 -2.57
CA PHE A 536 -1.62 -26.05 -1.32
C PHE A 536 -0.62 -25.01 -0.75
N GLY A 537 -0.43 -23.89 -1.43
CA GLY A 537 0.47 -22.84 -0.94
C GLY A 537 1.95 -23.09 -1.27
N ASP A 538 2.81 -23.15 -0.25
CA ASP A 538 4.28 -23.14 -0.43
C ASP A 538 4.97 -24.34 0.27
N PRO A 539 4.99 -25.53 -0.36
CA PRO A 539 5.69 -26.69 0.19
C PRO A 539 7.18 -26.40 0.43
N GLY A 540 7.60 -26.53 1.68
CA GLY A 540 8.99 -26.25 2.07
C GLY A 540 9.30 -24.77 2.29
N TRP A 541 8.30 -23.88 2.27
CA TRP A 541 8.42 -22.47 2.66
C TRP A 541 9.44 -21.67 1.84
N LYS A 542 9.69 -22.10 0.60
CA LYS A 542 10.71 -21.49 -0.26
C LYS A 542 10.25 -20.11 -0.74
N HIS A 543 9.01 -19.98 -1.18
CA HIS A 543 8.46 -18.70 -1.61
C HIS A 543 8.46 -17.68 -0.46
N HIS A 544 8.10 -18.08 0.76
CA HIS A 544 8.17 -17.21 1.94
C HIS A 544 9.60 -16.71 2.19
N THR A 545 10.59 -17.61 2.19
CA THR A 545 11.99 -17.18 2.40
C THR A 545 12.49 -16.30 1.26
N THR A 546 12.23 -16.64 0.00
CA THR A 546 12.59 -15.79 -1.14
C THR A 546 11.96 -14.40 -1.05
N MET A 547 10.70 -14.31 -0.63
CA MET A 547 10.01 -13.03 -0.45
C MET A 547 10.62 -12.20 0.68
N ALA A 548 11.02 -12.84 1.78
CA ALA A 548 11.76 -12.16 2.85
C ALA A 548 13.13 -11.65 2.38
N GLN A 549 13.85 -12.44 1.58
CA GLN A 549 15.11 -11.99 0.97
C GLN A 549 14.89 -10.79 0.06
N LEU A 550 13.84 -10.80 -0.77
CA LEU A 550 13.53 -9.72 -1.70
C LEU A 550 13.08 -8.44 -0.97
N LEU A 551 12.16 -8.55 0.00
CA LEU A 551 11.72 -7.41 0.81
C LEU A 551 12.86 -6.81 1.64
N GLY A 552 13.67 -7.68 2.25
CA GLY A 552 14.87 -7.27 2.97
C GLY A 552 15.84 -6.55 2.04
N LEU A 553 16.06 -7.06 0.82
CA LEU A 553 16.96 -6.45 -0.16
C LEU A 553 16.46 -5.06 -0.60
N PHE A 554 15.14 -4.89 -0.84
CA PHE A 554 14.56 -3.58 -1.09
C PHE A 554 14.81 -2.62 0.07
N THR A 555 14.56 -3.09 1.29
CA THR A 555 14.73 -2.31 2.52
C THR A 555 16.17 -1.84 2.68
N ILE A 556 17.15 -2.75 2.62
CA ILE A 556 18.57 -2.38 2.81
C ILE A 556 19.10 -1.52 1.66
N THR A 557 18.68 -1.79 0.41
CA THR A 557 19.12 -1.02 -0.76
C THR A 557 18.62 0.41 -0.67
N LEU A 558 17.33 0.61 -0.33
CA LEU A 558 16.78 1.94 -0.10
C LEU A 558 17.42 2.59 1.12
N SER A 559 17.76 1.84 2.16
CA SER A 559 18.31 2.43 3.39
C SER A 559 19.77 2.88 3.24
N GLU A 560 20.60 2.16 2.48
CA GLU A 560 22.06 2.35 2.49
C GLU A 560 22.63 3.10 1.29
N THR A 561 21.95 3.08 0.14
CA THR A 561 22.50 3.71 -1.08
C THR A 561 22.59 5.24 -0.93
N PRO A 562 23.75 5.88 -1.13
CA PRO A 562 23.89 7.33 -0.89
C PRO A 562 22.94 8.18 -1.74
N ILE A 563 22.79 7.82 -3.02
CA ILE A 563 21.75 8.35 -3.90
C ILE A 563 20.56 7.40 -3.84
N ILE A 564 19.37 7.95 -3.56
CA ILE A 564 18.13 7.17 -3.54
C ILE A 564 17.95 6.46 -4.89
N PRO A 565 17.78 5.12 -4.93
CA PRO A 565 17.86 4.30 -6.13
C PRO A 565 16.51 4.24 -6.88
N LEU A 566 15.81 5.38 -6.93
CA LEU A 566 14.60 5.55 -7.72
C LEU A 566 14.95 6.13 -9.10
N ASN A 567 14.18 5.79 -10.12
CA ASN A 567 14.44 6.17 -11.50
C ASN A 567 13.32 7.07 -12.03
N VAL A 568 13.65 8.33 -12.33
CA VAL A 568 12.68 9.33 -12.80
C VAL A 568 12.30 9.08 -14.26
N THR A 569 13.25 8.61 -15.06
CA THR A 569 13.07 8.32 -16.49
C THR A 569 12.04 7.21 -16.70
N ASP A 570 12.05 6.18 -15.85
CA ASP A 570 11.04 5.10 -15.84
C ASP A 570 9.63 5.67 -15.68
N TYR A 571 9.47 6.71 -14.86
CA TYR A 571 8.19 7.41 -14.69
C TYR A 571 7.77 8.19 -15.94
N ALA A 572 8.71 8.88 -16.59
CA ALA A 572 8.42 9.61 -17.82
C ALA A 572 7.94 8.67 -18.94
N PHE A 573 8.59 7.52 -19.11
CA PHE A 573 8.15 6.49 -20.06
C PHE A 573 6.80 5.90 -19.69
N ALA A 574 6.54 5.70 -18.39
CA ALA A 574 5.23 5.24 -17.93
C ALA A 574 4.11 6.23 -18.28
N LEU A 575 4.33 7.54 -18.08
CA LEU A 575 3.37 8.58 -18.46
C LEU A 575 3.01 8.54 -19.95
N GLU A 576 3.99 8.34 -20.83
CA GLU A 576 3.77 8.18 -22.26
C GLU A 576 2.87 6.96 -22.55
N LYS A 577 3.20 5.80 -21.97
CA LYS A 577 2.42 4.57 -22.10
C LYS A 577 0.99 4.74 -21.60
N TYR A 578 0.81 5.41 -20.47
CA TYR A 578 -0.51 5.68 -19.89
C TYR A 578 -1.31 6.62 -20.79
N LEU A 579 -0.71 7.69 -21.30
CA LEU A 579 -1.41 8.61 -22.20
C LEU A 579 -1.79 7.91 -23.52
N ALA A 580 -0.96 7.01 -24.03
CA ALA A 580 -1.29 6.18 -25.18
C ALA A 580 -2.50 5.27 -24.92
N SER A 581 -2.60 4.69 -23.72
CA SER A 581 -3.78 3.93 -23.30
C SER A 581 -5.03 4.80 -23.25
N VAL A 582 -4.94 6.01 -22.66
CA VAL A 582 -6.06 6.97 -22.64
C VAL A 582 -6.49 7.37 -24.05
N LYS A 583 -5.56 7.64 -24.97
CA LYS A 583 -5.88 7.94 -26.38
C LYS A 583 -6.66 6.81 -27.05
N LYS A 584 -6.31 5.55 -26.75
CA LYS A 584 -7.03 4.38 -27.25
C LYS A 584 -8.45 4.34 -26.70
N SER A 585 -8.64 4.52 -25.40
CA SER A 585 -9.98 4.57 -24.78
C SER A 585 -10.80 5.76 -25.25
N ALA A 586 -10.17 6.92 -25.49
CA ALA A 586 -10.85 8.10 -26.00
C ALA A 586 -11.35 7.88 -27.44
N SER A 587 -10.67 7.06 -28.25
CA SER A 587 -11.09 6.78 -29.63
C SER A 587 -12.45 6.08 -29.73
N THR A 588 -12.86 5.37 -28.67
CA THR A 588 -14.17 4.73 -28.56
C THR A 588 -15.23 5.61 -27.91
N SER A 589 -14.84 6.78 -27.37
CA SER A 589 -15.76 7.74 -26.73
C SER A 589 -16.39 8.69 -27.75
N SER A 590 -17.63 9.12 -27.48
CA SER A 590 -18.39 10.07 -28.30
C SER A 590 -17.74 11.46 -28.40
N ILE A 591 -16.85 11.81 -27.46
CA ILE A 591 -16.17 13.11 -27.40
C ILE A 591 -14.69 13.07 -27.77
N GLY A 592 -14.09 11.87 -27.93
CA GLY A 592 -12.63 11.74 -28.08
C GLY A 592 -12.07 12.48 -29.29
N HIS A 593 -12.79 12.47 -30.43
CA HIS A 593 -12.42 13.19 -31.64
C HIS A 593 -12.45 14.73 -31.49
N LYS A 594 -13.09 15.27 -30.44
CA LYS A 594 -13.17 16.70 -30.14
C LYS A 594 -12.11 17.16 -29.15
N PHE A 595 -11.32 16.24 -28.61
CA PHE A 595 -10.32 16.51 -27.59
C PHE A 595 -8.90 16.49 -28.19
N SER A 596 -8.03 17.40 -27.75
CA SER A 596 -6.65 17.47 -28.22
C SER A 596 -5.65 17.07 -27.13
N PHE A 597 -4.85 16.04 -27.40
CA PHE A 597 -3.81 15.56 -26.49
C PHE A 597 -2.47 16.30 -26.62
N LYS A 598 -2.34 17.24 -27.58
CA LYS A 598 -1.06 17.89 -27.92
C LYS A 598 -0.36 18.54 -26.73
N SER A 599 -1.13 19.16 -25.82
CA SER A 599 -0.56 19.83 -24.65
C SER A 599 0.05 18.84 -23.66
N LEU A 600 -0.64 17.72 -23.42
CA LEU A 600 -0.18 16.63 -22.58
C LEU A 600 1.04 15.94 -23.20
N ASP A 601 1.01 15.65 -24.51
CA ASP A 601 2.17 15.09 -25.22
C ASP A 601 3.42 15.97 -25.04
N LYS A 602 3.27 17.28 -25.26
CA LYS A 602 4.38 18.23 -25.09
C LYS A 602 4.89 18.27 -23.65
N ALA A 603 4.01 18.25 -22.66
CA ALA A 603 4.39 18.26 -21.26
C ALA A 603 5.15 16.99 -20.86
N ILE A 604 4.68 15.81 -21.32
CA ILE A 604 5.34 14.53 -21.06
C ILE A 604 6.72 14.48 -21.74
N THR A 605 6.84 14.90 -23.01
CA THR A 605 8.14 14.96 -23.69
C THR A 605 9.13 15.89 -23.00
N ALA A 606 8.67 17.05 -22.50
CA ALA A 606 9.52 17.99 -21.77
C ALA A 606 9.97 17.41 -20.40
N PHE A 607 9.05 16.74 -19.70
CA PHE A 607 9.36 16.03 -18.46
C PHE A 607 10.37 14.91 -18.69
N GLN A 608 10.20 14.10 -19.74
CA GLN A 608 11.13 13.03 -20.11
C GLN A 608 12.55 13.55 -20.35
N SER A 609 12.72 14.61 -21.15
CA SER A 609 14.05 15.19 -21.38
C SER A 609 14.71 15.70 -20.10
N THR A 610 13.92 16.16 -19.13
CA THR A 610 14.41 16.62 -17.82
C THR A 610 14.76 15.45 -16.91
N ALA A 611 13.93 14.41 -16.90
CA ALA A 611 14.15 13.17 -16.17
C ALA A 611 15.44 12.47 -16.59
N GLU A 612 15.67 12.31 -17.89
CA GLU A 612 16.89 11.70 -18.43
C GLU A 612 18.17 12.45 -18.00
N LYS A 613 18.12 13.79 -18.03
CA LYS A 613 19.25 14.64 -17.56
C LYS A 613 19.46 14.50 -16.06
N PHE A 614 18.37 14.46 -15.29
CA PHE A 614 18.43 14.34 -13.85
C PHE A 614 19.00 12.98 -13.43
N ASP A 615 18.56 11.88 -14.04
CA ASP A 615 19.08 10.55 -13.75
C ASP A 615 20.55 10.40 -14.18
N ALA A 616 20.94 11.00 -15.31
CA ALA A 616 22.36 11.06 -15.71
C ALA A 616 23.21 11.81 -14.66
N TYR A 617 22.70 12.94 -14.14
CA TYR A 617 23.34 13.67 -13.05
C TYR A 617 23.42 12.84 -11.76
N ALA A 618 22.36 12.11 -11.40
CA ALA A 618 22.34 11.23 -10.24
C ALA A 618 23.39 10.11 -10.34
N VAL A 619 23.59 9.53 -11.54
CA VAL A 619 24.64 8.54 -11.81
C VAL A 619 26.04 9.15 -11.69
N GLU A 620 26.27 10.33 -12.27
CA GLU A 620 27.55 11.04 -12.12
C GLU A 620 27.85 11.33 -10.64
N LEU A 621 26.85 11.79 -9.91
CA LEU A 621 26.96 12.11 -8.48
C LEU A 621 27.27 10.86 -7.65
N ALA A 622 26.65 9.73 -7.96
CA ALA A 622 26.96 8.44 -7.31
C ALA A 622 28.43 8.03 -7.55
N GLY A 623 28.97 8.21 -8.76
CA GLY A 623 30.39 7.97 -9.06
C GLY A 623 31.32 8.84 -8.22
N ARG A 624 30.99 10.13 -8.08
CA ARG A 624 31.75 11.06 -7.22
C ARG A 624 31.69 10.70 -5.74
N VAL A 625 30.59 10.10 -5.28
CA VAL A 625 30.47 9.57 -3.91
C VAL A 625 31.34 8.34 -3.70
N ALA A 626 31.42 7.43 -4.67
CA ALA A 626 32.32 6.28 -4.59
C ALA A 626 33.79 6.70 -4.46
N GLU A 627 34.20 7.75 -5.17
CA GLU A 627 35.56 8.32 -5.12
C GLU A 627 35.78 9.24 -3.89
N ALA A 628 34.77 9.45 -3.03
CA ALA A 628 34.87 10.39 -1.92
C ALA A 628 35.89 9.96 -0.85
N GLY A 629 36.19 8.66 -0.76
CA GLY A 629 37.25 8.11 0.09
C GLY A 629 38.64 8.68 -0.25
N ASP A 630 38.90 8.94 -1.52
CA ASP A 630 40.18 9.43 -2.04
C ASP A 630 40.39 10.94 -1.80
N ILE A 631 39.35 11.65 -1.34
CA ILE A 631 39.46 13.08 -1.03
C ILE A 631 40.31 13.22 0.25
N PRO A 632 41.50 13.86 0.16
CA PRO A 632 42.37 14.02 1.32
C PRO A 632 41.69 14.78 2.45
N TRP A 633 42.00 14.44 3.71
CA TRP A 633 41.33 14.98 4.89
C TRP A 633 41.34 16.51 4.96
N TRP A 634 42.39 17.16 4.46
CA TRP A 634 42.48 18.62 4.42
C TRP A 634 41.52 19.27 3.42
N LYS A 635 40.97 18.52 2.45
CA LYS A 635 39.95 19.01 1.49
C LYS A 635 38.52 18.70 1.96
N PHE A 636 38.26 18.71 3.27
CA PHE A 636 36.96 18.37 3.86
C PHE A 636 35.78 19.15 3.25
N TRP A 637 35.99 20.41 2.83
CA TRP A 637 34.96 21.22 2.16
C TRP A 637 34.42 20.57 0.88
N LYS A 638 35.22 19.76 0.16
CA LYS A 638 34.74 19.00 -1.00
C LYS A 638 33.76 17.89 -0.60
N LYS A 639 34.03 17.20 0.52
CA LYS A 639 33.12 16.18 1.09
C LYS A 639 31.81 16.83 1.56
N VAL A 640 31.90 17.98 2.22
CA VAL A 640 30.73 18.76 2.64
C VAL A 640 29.90 19.21 1.43
N LYS A 641 30.53 19.76 0.39
CA LYS A 641 29.85 20.15 -0.86
C LYS A 641 29.15 18.94 -1.51
N LEU A 642 29.84 17.81 -1.60
CA LEU A 642 29.28 16.58 -2.17
C LEU A 642 28.08 16.08 -1.37
N TYR A 643 28.17 16.11 -0.04
CA TYR A 643 27.04 15.78 0.84
C TYR A 643 25.81 16.65 0.54
N TYR A 644 25.97 17.97 0.41
CA TYR A 644 24.86 18.86 0.07
C TYR A 644 24.28 18.58 -1.32
N GLU A 645 25.12 18.26 -2.31
CA GLU A 645 24.66 17.87 -3.65
C GLU A 645 23.84 16.57 -3.61
N VAL A 646 24.30 15.56 -2.87
CA VAL A 646 23.57 14.30 -2.62
C VAL A 646 22.22 14.58 -1.98
N ARG A 647 22.18 15.38 -0.91
CA ARG A 647 20.95 15.70 -0.19
C ARG A 647 19.96 16.48 -1.06
N LYS A 648 20.45 17.37 -1.92
CA LYS A 648 19.62 18.09 -2.89
C LYS A 648 19.04 17.13 -3.94
N ALA A 649 19.85 16.22 -4.49
CA ALA A 649 19.38 15.22 -5.45
C ALA A 649 18.33 14.28 -4.82
N ASN A 650 18.62 13.73 -3.63
CA ASN A 650 17.69 12.87 -2.90
C ASN A 650 16.38 13.58 -2.56
N SER A 651 16.42 14.86 -2.19
CA SER A 651 15.21 15.64 -1.92
C SER A 651 14.33 15.78 -3.17
N LYS A 652 14.94 15.98 -4.35
CA LYS A 652 14.21 16.04 -5.63
C LYS A 652 13.55 14.70 -5.95
N ILE A 653 14.28 13.60 -5.81
CA ILE A 653 13.79 12.23 -6.06
C ILE A 653 12.64 11.88 -5.09
N LYS A 654 12.88 12.03 -3.78
CA LYS A 654 11.93 11.70 -2.71
C LYS A 654 10.58 12.39 -2.89
N LEU A 655 10.60 13.67 -3.28
CA LEU A 655 9.42 14.52 -3.34
C LEU A 655 8.74 14.54 -4.72
N LEU A 656 9.29 13.82 -5.71
CA LEU A 656 8.80 13.85 -7.08
C LEU A 656 7.34 13.37 -7.19
N GLU A 657 7.04 12.21 -6.59
CA GLU A 657 5.69 11.62 -6.62
C GLU A 657 4.64 12.57 -6.01
N ARG A 658 5.03 13.36 -4.99
CA ARG A 658 4.17 14.39 -4.38
C ARG A 658 3.74 15.50 -5.33
N ARG A 659 4.47 15.70 -6.44
CA ARG A 659 4.14 16.70 -7.46
C ARG A 659 2.94 16.32 -8.32
N PHE A 660 2.52 15.06 -8.26
CA PHE A 660 1.33 14.55 -8.93
C PHE A 660 0.07 14.58 -8.04
N LEU A 661 0.14 15.19 -6.85
CA LEU A 661 -1.04 15.40 -6.01
C LEU A 661 -1.79 16.68 -6.42
N TYR A 662 -3.11 16.55 -6.55
CA TYR A 662 -4.04 17.66 -6.66
C TYR A 662 -4.82 17.82 -5.36
N VAL A 663 -4.66 18.97 -4.70
CA VAL A 663 -5.17 19.21 -3.34
C VAL A 663 -6.68 18.99 -3.19
N LYS A 664 -7.47 19.29 -4.23
CA LYS A 664 -8.93 19.08 -4.17
C LYS A 664 -9.36 17.63 -4.41
N GLY A 665 -8.43 16.78 -4.86
CA GLY A 665 -8.69 15.39 -5.23
C GLY A 665 -9.51 15.21 -6.50
N LEU A 666 -9.83 13.96 -6.80
CA LEU A 666 -10.67 13.55 -7.93
C LEU A 666 -12.12 14.00 -7.72
N ASP A 667 -12.84 14.15 -8.84
CA ASP A 667 -14.25 14.56 -8.80
C ASP A 667 -15.06 13.49 -8.06
N GLU A 668 -15.90 13.92 -7.10
CA GLU A 668 -16.73 13.07 -6.23
C GLU A 668 -15.94 12.08 -5.35
N ARG A 669 -14.60 12.15 -5.39
CA ARG A 669 -13.66 11.24 -4.72
C ARG A 669 -12.44 12.01 -4.23
N ASN A 670 -12.72 13.10 -3.52
CA ASN A 670 -11.76 14.10 -3.07
C ASN A 670 -10.64 13.57 -2.16
N TRP A 671 -10.85 12.41 -1.53
CA TRP A 671 -9.81 11.73 -0.76
C TRP A 671 -8.66 11.27 -1.68
N PHE A 672 -8.95 10.76 -2.87
CA PHE A 672 -7.91 10.40 -3.84
C PHE A 672 -7.31 11.66 -4.46
N LYS A 673 -6.05 11.96 -4.16
CA LYS A 673 -5.35 13.19 -4.56
C LYS A 673 -4.42 12.99 -5.75
N HIS A 674 -3.95 11.77 -5.98
CA HIS A 674 -3.01 11.49 -7.06
C HIS A 674 -3.67 11.56 -8.44
N VAL A 675 -3.13 12.36 -9.36
CA VAL A 675 -3.76 12.61 -10.67
C VAL A 675 -3.36 11.59 -11.74
N ILE A 676 -2.29 10.84 -11.51
CA ILE A 676 -1.82 9.80 -12.44
C ILE A 676 -2.41 8.44 -12.10
N PHE A 677 -2.70 8.19 -10.82
CA PHE A 677 -3.09 6.88 -10.29
C PHE A 677 -4.26 7.05 -9.35
N ALA A 678 -5.23 6.15 -9.44
CA ALA A 678 -6.24 5.91 -8.42
C ALA A 678 -6.90 4.56 -8.71
N PRO A 679 -7.65 3.97 -7.76
CA PRO A 679 -8.61 2.93 -8.11
C PRO A 679 -9.60 3.43 -9.16
N GLY A 680 -9.90 2.59 -10.14
CA GLY A 680 -10.95 2.90 -11.11
C GLY A 680 -12.31 3.01 -10.43
N ARG A 681 -13.09 4.04 -10.80
CA ARG A 681 -14.41 4.37 -10.22
C ARG A 681 -15.32 3.14 -10.06
N TRP A 682 -15.34 2.27 -11.06
CA TRP A 682 -16.20 1.07 -11.12
C TRP A 682 -15.47 -0.28 -11.07
N THR A 683 -14.15 -0.29 -10.94
CA THR A 683 -13.35 -1.53 -10.82
C THR A 683 -12.91 -1.80 -9.39
N GLY A 684 -12.62 -0.77 -8.60
CA GLY A 684 -12.16 -0.90 -7.22
C GLY A 684 -10.67 -1.21 -7.14
N TYR A 685 -10.28 -2.47 -7.33
CA TYR A 685 -8.89 -2.89 -7.13
C TYR A 685 -7.95 -2.50 -8.27
N ALA A 686 -8.44 -2.53 -9.51
CA ALA A 686 -7.60 -2.24 -10.67
C ALA A 686 -7.20 -0.76 -10.72
N GLY A 687 -5.90 -0.50 -10.80
CA GLY A 687 -5.36 0.84 -10.99
C GLY A 687 -5.80 1.44 -12.32
N ALA A 688 -6.43 2.61 -12.24
CA ALA A 688 -6.71 3.47 -13.39
C ALA A 688 -5.59 4.50 -13.54
N THR A 689 -5.20 4.77 -14.78
CA THR A 689 -4.21 5.81 -15.09
C THR A 689 -4.89 7.04 -15.65
N PHE A 690 -4.47 8.22 -15.19
CA PHE A 690 -5.16 9.49 -15.46
C PHE A 690 -6.68 9.42 -15.20
N PRO A 691 -7.12 8.96 -14.02
CA PRO A 691 -8.52 8.62 -13.73
C PRO A 691 -9.49 9.76 -14.07
N GLY A 692 -9.20 11.00 -13.67
CA GLY A 692 -10.08 12.14 -13.98
C GLY A 692 -10.29 12.39 -15.47
N LEU A 693 -9.27 12.10 -16.30
CA LEU A 693 -9.38 12.23 -17.75
C LEU A 693 -10.13 11.04 -18.37
N VAL A 694 -9.85 9.81 -17.92
CA VAL A 694 -10.55 8.59 -18.37
C VAL A 694 -12.04 8.66 -18.04
N GLU A 695 -12.37 9.01 -16.80
CA GLU A 695 -13.76 9.13 -16.32
C GLU A 695 -14.52 10.22 -17.10
N SER A 696 -13.86 11.32 -17.47
CA SER A 696 -14.46 12.33 -18.34
C SER A 696 -14.83 11.79 -19.74
N PHE A 697 -14.04 10.85 -20.28
CA PHE A 697 -14.35 10.20 -21.56
C PHE A 697 -15.46 9.16 -21.44
N GLU A 698 -15.52 8.42 -20.33
CA GLU A 698 -16.61 7.50 -19.99
C GLU A 698 -17.94 8.25 -19.89
N ASP A 699 -17.92 9.41 -19.22
CA ASP A 699 -19.12 10.23 -18.98
C ASP A 699 -19.51 11.10 -20.18
N GLY A 700 -18.68 11.16 -21.22
CA GLY A 700 -18.90 12.03 -22.38
C GLY A 700 -18.81 13.53 -22.07
N ASP A 701 -18.13 13.92 -20.99
CA ASP A 701 -17.98 15.32 -20.58
C ASP A 701 -16.69 15.95 -21.11
N LEU A 702 -16.80 16.63 -22.25
CA LEU A 702 -15.67 17.31 -22.89
C LEU A 702 -15.14 18.49 -22.06
N LYS A 703 -16.00 19.15 -21.27
CA LYS A 703 -15.58 20.28 -20.43
C LYS A 703 -14.74 19.77 -19.26
N ASN A 704 -15.17 18.67 -18.64
CA ASN A 704 -14.40 18.04 -17.56
C ASN A 704 -13.09 17.43 -18.09
N ALA A 705 -13.10 16.81 -19.28
CA ALA A 705 -11.88 16.30 -19.91
C ALA A 705 -10.83 17.41 -20.10
N ARG A 706 -11.24 18.62 -20.53
CA ARG A 706 -10.35 19.78 -20.66
C ARG A 706 -9.82 20.26 -19.30
N LYS A 707 -10.68 20.35 -18.30
CA LYS A 707 -10.28 20.69 -16.91
C LYS A 707 -9.21 19.71 -16.40
N TRP A 708 -9.43 18.41 -16.54
CA TRP A 708 -8.47 17.40 -16.09
C TRP A 708 -7.18 17.41 -16.89
N ALA A 709 -7.24 17.68 -18.20
CA ALA A 709 -6.04 17.87 -19.01
C ALA A 709 -5.17 19.02 -18.50
N GLU A 710 -5.77 20.15 -18.14
CA GLU A 710 -5.05 21.32 -17.60
C GLU A 710 -4.44 21.01 -16.23
N ILE A 711 -5.16 20.30 -15.35
CA ILE A 711 -4.66 19.86 -14.04
C ILE A 711 -3.46 18.91 -14.22
N ILE A 712 -3.61 17.89 -15.06
CA ILE A 712 -2.54 16.91 -15.33
C ILE A 712 -1.32 17.63 -15.94
N GLU A 713 -1.52 18.48 -16.93
CA GLU A 713 -0.43 19.27 -17.52
C GLU A 713 0.31 20.12 -16.46
N ALA A 714 -0.43 20.80 -15.58
CA ALA A 714 0.14 21.61 -14.52
C ALA A 714 0.98 20.77 -13.54
N THR A 715 0.49 19.58 -13.14
CA THR A 715 1.26 18.68 -12.25
C THR A 715 2.51 18.12 -12.92
N ILE A 716 2.45 17.73 -14.19
CA ILE A 716 3.64 17.26 -14.95
C ILE A 716 4.68 18.37 -15.07
N LYS A 717 4.25 19.61 -15.34
CA LYS A 717 5.16 20.77 -15.34
C LYS A 717 5.74 21.05 -13.96
N ALA A 718 4.95 20.94 -12.88
CA ALA A 718 5.45 21.11 -11.52
C ALA A 718 6.48 20.03 -11.15
N ALA A 719 6.24 18.78 -11.58
CA ALA A 719 7.20 17.68 -11.46
C ALA A 719 8.50 17.98 -12.23
N GLN A 720 8.40 18.43 -13.49
CA GLN A 720 9.54 18.86 -14.30
C GLN A 720 10.36 19.96 -13.60
N THR A 721 9.72 21.07 -13.20
CA THR A 721 10.40 22.19 -12.55
C THR A 721 11.05 21.79 -11.22
N SER A 722 10.53 20.78 -10.53
CA SER A 722 11.14 20.29 -9.30
C SER A 722 12.49 19.57 -9.53
N LEU A 723 12.75 19.09 -10.75
CA LEU A 723 13.98 18.39 -11.13
C LEU A 723 15.06 19.32 -11.69
N GLU A 724 14.69 20.47 -12.24
CA GLU A 724 15.59 21.55 -12.67
C GLU A 724 16.32 22.20 -11.48
#